data_AF-A0A0J6WR61-F1
#
_entry.id   AF-A0A0J6WR61-F1
#
_cell.length_a   1.000
_cell.length_b   1.000
_cell.length_c   1.000
_cell.angle_alpha   90.00
_cell.angle_beta   90.00
_cell.angle_gamma   90.00
#
_symmetry.space_group_name_H-M   'P 1'
#
loop_
_entity.id
_entity.type
_entity.pdbx_description
1 polymer ?
#
loop_
_entity_poly.entity_id
_entity_poly.type
_entity_poly.pdbx_seq_one_letter_code
_entity_poly.pdbx_strand_id
1 'polypeptide(L)'
;MTTARRRTGESPRQVFRDRHEAGRVLAGLLGRYRGREDVIVLGLARGGVPVAWEVAAALGVRLDTMIVRKLGAPGREEFAMGALASGGRVVINDDVVRALAVSPQELRDVAEREGRELIRREAAYRGGRPPLEIAGQTVILVDDGLATGASMLAAVQALREMEPAEIIIAVPAAPESTCREFAAIVEDLVCASMPTPFLAVGASFWDFSQVSDDEVRRLLATPTVGVRNPRIHVAESISETLRRCVVDAPSGVPPREALEEVIGDARIVLIGESSHGTHEFYQARAEITKWLIQEKGFTAVAAEADWPDAYRVNRYVRGQGDDGTAEKALSGFERFPAWMWRNTVVAEFVDWLHAHNATRRAAGGRQAGFYGLDLYSLHRSMREVIGYLDNVDPVAADRARERYSCFDHTGADDGQAYGFAAAFGAGLSCERQAVDQLVDMQRNALEYLRRDGLLAEDELFYARQNALTVRNAEMYYRAMFGGRVTSWNLRDRHMAQTLDALLAHLDGHDGSEPARIVVWAHNSHVGDARATEVGADGQLTLGQLVRESNGEACRLIGFTTYAGTVTAATEWGGIAERKTVRPALAGSVEELFHEMPDPEFLISAAISRAAAAPLDTVRLGRAIGVIYRPDTERQSHYYHVRPGEQFDAIIHIDRTTALEPLEVTSVWVAGENPETYPMGL
;
A
#
# COMPACT_ATOMS: atom_id res chain seq x y z
N MET A 1 4.31 -28.67 34.76
CA MET A 1 2.86 -28.59 34.50
C MET A 1 2.41 -27.18 34.83
N THR A 2 2.37 -26.31 33.81
CA THR A 2 1.80 -24.96 33.96
C THR A 2 1.20 -24.60 32.62
N THR A 3 -0.12 -24.59 32.60
CA THR A 3 -1.01 -24.49 31.45
C THR A 3 -0.86 -23.14 30.75
N ALA A 4 -0.38 -23.17 29.51
CA ALA A 4 -0.50 -22.07 28.55
C ALA A 4 -1.98 -21.89 28.18
N ARG A 5 -2.55 -20.74 28.52
CA ARG A 5 -3.83 -20.30 27.95
C ARG A 5 -3.59 -19.89 26.49
N ARG A 6 -3.98 -20.77 25.56
CA ARG A 6 -4.29 -20.40 24.17
C ARG A 6 -5.33 -19.27 24.19
N ARG A 7 -4.97 -18.07 23.72
CA ARG A 7 -5.94 -17.11 23.18
C ARG A 7 -6.08 -17.41 21.69
N THR A 8 -6.98 -18.33 21.36
CA THR A 8 -7.52 -18.49 20.02
C THR A 8 -8.71 -17.55 19.88
N GLY A 9 -8.66 -16.65 18.89
CA GLY A 9 -9.78 -15.77 18.52
C GLY A 9 -9.32 -14.33 18.28
N GLU A 10 -8.62 -14.08 17.16
CA GLU A 10 -8.50 -12.72 16.64
C GLU A 10 -9.82 -12.36 15.96
N SER A 11 -10.62 -11.52 16.62
CA SER A 11 -11.79 -10.89 16.00
C SER A 11 -11.34 -10.01 14.82
N PRO A 12 -12.14 -9.89 13.75
CA PRO A 12 -11.94 -8.85 12.74
C PRO A 12 -11.84 -7.49 13.43
N ARG A 13 -10.78 -6.73 13.15
CA ARG A 13 -10.53 -5.43 13.79
C ARG A 13 -11.52 -4.39 13.25
N GLN A 14 -12.31 -3.82 14.16
CA GLN A 14 -13.35 -2.83 13.89
C GLN A 14 -12.73 -1.50 13.41
N VAL A 15 -13.16 -1.00 12.24
CA VAL A 15 -12.57 0.15 11.53
C VAL A 15 -13.16 1.48 11.99
N PHE A 16 -14.46 1.51 12.27
CA PHE A 16 -15.21 2.69 12.68
C PHE A 16 -15.74 2.51 14.10
N ARG A 17 -15.73 3.55 14.90
CA ARG A 17 -16.30 3.58 16.24
C ARG A 17 -17.81 3.37 16.21
N ASP A 18 -18.50 4.10 15.35
CA ASP A 18 -19.95 4.10 15.20
C ASP A 18 -20.35 4.59 13.79
N ARG A 19 -21.65 4.59 13.49
CA ARG A 19 -22.20 5.06 12.20
C ARG A 19 -21.91 6.55 11.94
N HIS A 20 -21.77 7.37 12.98
CA HIS A 20 -21.51 8.80 12.83
C HIS A 20 -20.06 9.07 12.43
N GLU A 21 -19.09 8.32 12.98
CA GLU A 21 -17.70 8.40 12.52
C GLU A 21 -17.56 7.91 11.08
N ALA A 22 -18.19 6.79 10.74
CA ALA A 22 -18.21 6.29 9.37
C ALA A 22 -18.79 7.31 8.37
N GLY A 23 -19.89 7.97 8.73
CA GLY A 23 -20.50 9.02 7.92
C GLY A 23 -19.59 10.24 7.73
N ARG A 24 -18.84 10.64 8.77
CA ARG A 24 -17.85 11.73 8.67
C ARG A 24 -16.68 11.37 7.76
N VAL A 25 -16.21 10.12 7.80
CA VAL A 25 -15.17 9.63 6.87
C VAL A 25 -15.69 9.66 5.44
N LEU A 26 -16.89 9.11 5.19
CA LEU A 26 -17.53 9.14 3.87
C LEU A 26 -17.74 10.56 3.34
N ALA A 27 -18.14 11.49 4.21
CA ALA A 27 -18.31 12.89 3.84
C ALA A 27 -17.03 13.52 3.30
N GLY A 28 -15.87 13.15 3.87
CA GLY A 28 -14.56 13.58 3.38
C GLY A 28 -14.27 13.11 1.95
N LEU A 29 -14.67 11.88 1.61
CA LEU A 29 -14.50 11.30 0.27
C LEU A 29 -15.47 11.88 -0.76
N LEU A 30 -16.60 12.45 -0.31
CA LEU A 30 -17.66 13.02 -1.17
C LEU A 30 -17.54 14.54 -1.35
N GLY A 31 -16.40 15.14 -0.98
CA GLY A 31 -16.22 16.60 -0.94
C GLY A 31 -16.60 17.34 -2.22
N ARG A 32 -16.45 16.70 -3.39
CA ARG A 32 -16.81 17.26 -4.71
C ARG A 32 -18.28 17.65 -4.87
N TYR A 33 -19.17 17.13 -4.02
CA TYR A 33 -20.61 17.42 -4.06
C TYR A 33 -21.05 18.55 -3.12
N ARG A 34 -20.11 19.15 -2.38
CA ARG A 34 -20.41 20.15 -1.34
C ARG A 34 -21.09 21.39 -1.95
N GLY A 35 -22.19 21.81 -1.32
CA GLY A 35 -22.92 23.04 -1.67
C GLY A 35 -23.70 23.00 -2.98
N ARG A 36 -23.80 21.84 -3.65
CA ARG A 36 -24.57 21.68 -4.88
C ARG A 36 -26.08 21.63 -4.59
N GLU A 37 -26.87 22.43 -5.29
CA GLU A 37 -28.33 22.48 -5.14
C GLU A 37 -29.03 21.27 -5.80
N ASP A 38 -28.38 20.65 -6.79
CA ASP A 38 -28.88 19.51 -7.55
C ASP A 38 -28.53 18.15 -6.92
N VAL A 39 -27.95 18.14 -5.72
CA VAL A 39 -27.56 16.92 -4.99
C VAL A 39 -28.54 16.63 -3.85
N ILE A 40 -28.94 15.36 -3.76
CA ILE A 40 -29.70 14.83 -2.63
C ILE A 40 -29.02 13.58 -2.07
N VAL A 41 -28.88 13.52 -0.75
CA VAL A 41 -28.39 12.33 -0.03
C VAL A 41 -29.59 11.52 0.43
N LEU A 42 -29.65 10.25 0.04
CA LEU A 42 -30.69 9.31 0.47
C LEU A 42 -30.10 8.23 1.37
N GLY A 43 -30.51 8.22 2.64
CA GLY A 43 -30.16 7.13 3.56
C GLY A 43 -31.10 5.94 3.43
N LEU A 44 -30.57 4.74 3.19
CA LEU A 44 -31.33 3.50 3.24
C LEU A 44 -31.78 3.19 4.68
N ALA A 45 -33.09 3.20 4.91
CA ALA A 45 -33.61 3.00 6.24
C ALA A 45 -33.40 1.54 6.72
N ARG A 46 -32.96 1.31 7.95
CA ARG A 46 -32.73 2.28 9.04
C ARG A 46 -31.25 2.64 9.25
N GLY A 47 -30.37 1.67 9.02
CA GLY A 47 -28.94 1.75 9.35
C GLY A 47 -28.20 2.84 8.59
N GLY A 48 -28.56 3.09 7.32
CA GLY A 48 -27.94 4.11 6.49
C GLY A 48 -28.25 5.55 6.90
N VAL A 49 -29.33 5.81 7.64
CA VAL A 49 -29.79 7.20 7.91
C VAL A 49 -28.81 7.99 8.80
N PRO A 50 -28.25 7.47 9.90
CA PRO A 50 -27.21 8.16 10.66
C PRO A 50 -25.96 8.49 9.83
N VAL A 51 -25.54 7.56 8.96
CA VAL A 51 -24.39 7.78 8.06
C VAL A 51 -24.72 8.87 7.04
N ALA A 52 -25.89 8.77 6.41
CA ALA A 52 -26.40 9.72 5.43
C ALA A 52 -26.54 11.14 6.00
N TRP A 53 -26.97 11.26 7.26
CA TRP A 53 -27.10 12.56 7.91
C TRP A 53 -25.76 13.27 8.05
N GLU A 54 -24.70 12.57 8.48
CA GLU A 54 -23.35 13.15 8.56
C GLU A 54 -22.84 13.58 7.19
N VAL A 55 -23.05 12.76 6.16
CA VAL A 55 -22.70 13.07 4.77
C VAL A 55 -23.44 14.33 4.31
N ALA A 56 -24.76 14.36 4.45
CA ALA A 56 -25.59 15.49 4.01
C ALA A 56 -25.25 16.79 4.77
N ALA A 57 -25.04 16.71 6.09
CA ALA A 57 -24.68 17.86 6.92
C ALA A 57 -23.31 18.44 6.56
N ALA A 58 -22.31 17.58 6.31
CA ALA A 58 -20.96 18.01 5.93
C ALA A 58 -20.85 18.54 4.49
N LEU A 59 -21.71 18.05 3.59
CA LEU A 59 -21.82 18.57 2.22
C LEU A 59 -22.74 19.79 2.13
N GLY A 60 -23.58 20.05 3.13
CA GLY A 60 -24.55 21.14 3.12
C GLY A 60 -25.69 20.93 2.11
N VAL A 61 -26.05 19.68 1.83
CA VAL A 61 -27.05 19.27 0.82
C VAL A 61 -28.30 18.68 1.46
N ARG A 62 -29.34 18.46 0.66
CA ARG A 62 -30.62 17.92 1.14
C ARG A 62 -30.47 16.46 1.56
N LEU A 63 -31.03 16.12 2.73
CA LEU A 63 -31.16 14.74 3.21
C LEU A 63 -32.60 14.26 3.06
N ASP A 64 -32.76 13.03 2.58
CA ASP A 64 -33.99 12.28 2.80
C ASP A 64 -33.69 10.78 3.01
N THR A 65 -34.74 9.96 3.14
CA THR A 65 -34.62 8.52 3.30
C THR A 65 -35.34 7.76 2.20
N MET A 66 -34.77 6.63 1.81
CA MET A 66 -35.41 5.65 0.95
C MET A 66 -35.64 4.36 1.73
N ILE A 67 -36.85 3.82 1.63
CA ILE A 67 -37.22 2.60 2.35
C ILE A 67 -37.23 1.44 1.37
N VAL A 68 -36.45 0.43 1.68
CA VAL A 68 -36.40 -0.82 0.92
C VAL A 68 -36.72 -1.99 1.84
N ARG A 69 -37.56 -2.91 1.36
CA ARG A 69 -37.92 -4.16 2.03
C ARG A 69 -37.49 -5.32 1.15
N LYS A 70 -36.78 -6.30 1.71
CA LYS A 70 -36.46 -7.53 0.99
C LYS A 70 -37.69 -8.42 0.90
N LEU A 71 -37.90 -9.05 -0.24
CA LEU A 71 -38.86 -10.14 -0.42
C LEU A 71 -38.12 -11.44 -0.15
N GLY A 72 -38.21 -11.95 1.07
CA GLY A 72 -37.60 -13.23 1.46
C GLY A 72 -38.37 -14.42 0.88
N ALA A 73 -37.66 -15.45 0.44
CA ALA A 73 -38.28 -16.67 -0.08
C ALA A 73 -39.14 -17.37 1.00
N PRO A 74 -40.30 -17.94 0.66
CA PRO A 74 -41.15 -18.66 1.60
C PRO A 74 -40.36 -19.75 2.36
N GLY A 75 -40.43 -19.74 3.70
CA GLY A 75 -39.70 -20.66 4.56
C GLY A 75 -38.18 -20.40 4.70
N ARG A 76 -37.63 -19.39 4.01
CA ARG A 76 -36.23 -18.95 4.08
C ARG A 76 -36.17 -17.43 3.99
N GLU A 77 -36.68 -16.76 5.01
CA GLU A 77 -36.91 -15.31 5.01
C GLU A 77 -35.62 -14.48 4.82
N GLU A 78 -34.46 -15.02 5.22
CA GLU A 78 -33.14 -14.40 5.01
C GLU A 78 -32.63 -14.50 3.56
N PHE A 79 -33.22 -15.38 2.73
CA PHE A 79 -32.81 -15.58 1.33
C PHE A 79 -33.73 -14.76 0.41
N ALA A 80 -33.23 -13.63 -0.08
CA ALA A 80 -34.03 -12.69 -0.87
C ALA A 80 -34.29 -13.18 -2.30
N MET A 81 -35.57 -13.23 -2.68
CA MET A 81 -36.04 -13.48 -4.06
C MET A 81 -36.39 -12.19 -4.82
N GLY A 82 -36.38 -11.05 -4.12
CA GLY A 82 -36.69 -9.74 -4.67
C GLY A 82 -36.67 -8.66 -3.60
N ALA A 83 -37.19 -7.48 -3.91
CA ALA A 83 -37.32 -6.37 -2.99
C ALA A 83 -38.45 -5.41 -3.40
N LEU A 84 -38.93 -4.65 -2.43
CA LEU A 84 -39.88 -3.54 -2.57
C LEU A 84 -39.21 -2.25 -2.18
N ALA A 85 -39.41 -1.19 -2.97
CA ALA A 85 -38.93 0.15 -2.68
C ALA A 85 -40.09 1.16 -2.54
N SER A 86 -39.78 2.33 -1.97
CA SER A 86 -40.70 3.47 -1.88
C SER A 86 -41.40 3.74 -3.22
N GLY A 87 -42.69 4.06 -3.17
CA GLY A 87 -43.54 4.19 -4.37
C GLY A 87 -44.17 2.89 -4.88
N GLY A 88 -44.06 1.79 -4.13
CA GLY A 88 -44.72 0.51 -4.46
C GLY A 88 -44.03 -0.29 -5.56
N ARG A 89 -42.78 0.04 -5.88
CA ARG A 89 -41.99 -0.62 -6.92
C ARG A 89 -41.52 -1.99 -6.42
N VAL A 90 -41.70 -3.01 -7.27
CA VAL A 90 -41.30 -4.39 -6.97
C VAL A 90 -40.22 -4.84 -7.94
N VAL A 91 -39.08 -5.28 -7.39
CA VAL A 91 -38.01 -5.92 -8.15
C VAL A 91 -38.00 -7.40 -7.78
N ILE A 92 -38.04 -8.28 -8.78
CA ILE A 92 -38.00 -9.74 -8.60
C ILE A 92 -36.76 -10.32 -9.28
N ASN A 93 -36.13 -11.28 -8.63
CA ASN A 93 -35.11 -12.14 -9.25
C ASN A 93 -35.79 -13.40 -9.80
N ASP A 94 -36.07 -13.40 -11.10
CA ASP A 94 -36.77 -14.49 -11.78
C ASP A 94 -36.03 -15.84 -11.69
N ASP A 95 -34.69 -15.83 -11.63
CA ASP A 95 -33.90 -17.05 -11.51
C ASP A 95 -34.07 -17.70 -10.13
N VAL A 96 -34.10 -16.90 -9.07
CA VAL A 96 -34.36 -17.39 -7.70
C VAL A 96 -35.79 -17.91 -7.56
N VAL A 97 -36.77 -17.17 -8.08
CA VAL A 97 -38.18 -17.57 -8.06
C VAL A 97 -38.38 -18.90 -8.79
N ARG A 98 -37.75 -19.06 -9.97
CA ARG A 98 -37.76 -20.33 -10.73
C ARG A 98 -37.06 -21.46 -10.00
N ALA A 99 -35.86 -21.22 -9.47
CA ALA A 99 -35.05 -22.25 -8.81
C ALA A 99 -35.70 -22.79 -7.54
N LEU A 100 -36.44 -21.95 -6.81
CA LEU A 100 -37.15 -22.31 -5.58
C LEU A 100 -38.61 -22.73 -5.82
N ALA A 101 -39.06 -22.75 -7.08
CA ALA A 101 -40.44 -23.06 -7.47
C ALA A 101 -41.49 -22.25 -6.68
N VAL A 102 -41.20 -20.98 -6.40
CA VAL A 102 -42.10 -20.09 -5.65
C VAL A 102 -43.33 -19.81 -6.50
N SER A 103 -44.51 -20.11 -5.98
CA SER A 103 -45.76 -19.88 -6.70
C SER A 103 -46.07 -18.37 -6.78
N PRO A 104 -46.81 -17.92 -7.82
CA PRO A 104 -47.27 -16.54 -7.92
C PRO A 104 -48.09 -16.08 -6.71
N GLN A 105 -48.78 -17.00 -6.01
CA GLN A 105 -49.54 -16.65 -4.82
C GLN A 105 -48.62 -16.41 -3.62
N GLU A 106 -47.64 -17.27 -3.38
CA GLU A 106 -46.66 -17.08 -2.30
C GLU A 106 -45.87 -15.78 -2.49
N LEU A 107 -45.48 -15.46 -3.73
CA LEU A 107 -44.80 -14.20 -4.03
C LEU A 107 -45.69 -12.98 -3.73
N ARG A 108 -46.98 -13.04 -4.10
CA ARG A 108 -47.95 -11.99 -3.78
C ARG A 108 -48.12 -11.82 -2.28
N ASP A 109 -48.25 -12.92 -1.53
CA ASP A 109 -48.45 -12.87 -0.08
C ASP A 109 -47.24 -12.24 0.64
N VAL A 110 -46.02 -12.57 0.21
CA VAL A 110 -44.79 -11.93 0.70
C VAL A 110 -44.76 -10.45 0.32
N ALA A 111 -45.06 -10.11 -0.94
CA ALA A 111 -45.07 -8.73 -1.41
C ALA A 111 -46.12 -7.86 -0.70
N GLU A 112 -47.32 -8.37 -0.45
CA GLU A 112 -48.34 -7.65 0.32
C GLU A 112 -47.91 -7.41 1.76
N ARG A 113 -47.35 -8.42 2.42
CA ARG A 113 -46.87 -8.30 3.80
C ARG A 113 -45.76 -7.26 3.92
N GLU A 114 -44.75 -7.37 3.07
CA GLU A 114 -43.62 -6.43 3.05
C GLU A 114 -44.07 -5.03 2.60
N GLY A 115 -45.05 -4.93 1.70
CA GLY A 115 -45.65 -3.68 1.24
C GLY A 115 -46.41 -2.94 2.34
N ARG A 116 -47.19 -3.65 3.18
CA ARG A 116 -47.86 -3.03 4.35
C ARG A 116 -46.84 -2.43 5.32
N GLU A 117 -45.75 -3.14 5.59
CA GLU A 117 -44.68 -2.63 6.46
C GLU A 117 -43.92 -1.47 5.81
N LEU A 118 -43.68 -1.50 4.50
CA LEU A 118 -43.08 -0.40 3.75
C LEU A 118 -43.93 0.87 3.89
N ILE A 119 -45.24 0.78 3.66
CA ILE A 119 -46.18 1.92 3.80
C ILE A 119 -46.18 2.44 5.24
N ARG A 120 -46.19 1.54 6.23
CA ARG A 120 -46.14 1.93 7.66
C ARG A 120 -44.89 2.75 7.97
N ARG A 121 -43.71 2.30 7.52
CA ARG A 121 -42.44 3.01 7.74
C ARG A 121 -42.36 4.31 6.94
N GLU A 122 -42.87 4.33 5.72
CA GLU A 122 -42.90 5.53 4.90
C GLU A 122 -43.75 6.62 5.54
N ALA A 123 -44.95 6.27 6.01
CA ALA A 123 -45.79 7.19 6.78
C ALA A 123 -45.08 7.66 8.07
N ALA A 124 -44.41 6.75 8.77
CA ALA A 124 -43.71 7.04 10.03
C ALA A 124 -42.48 7.95 9.87
N TYR A 125 -41.73 7.86 8.77
CA TYR A 125 -40.49 8.64 8.55
C TYR A 125 -40.72 9.91 7.75
N ARG A 126 -41.70 9.94 6.84
CA ARG A 126 -42.02 11.16 6.08
C ARG A 126 -42.73 12.21 6.94
N GLY A 127 -43.52 11.80 7.93
CA GLY A 127 -44.21 12.74 8.84
C GLY A 127 -45.09 13.76 8.11
N GLY A 128 -45.66 13.39 6.95
CA GLY A 128 -46.48 14.27 6.11
C GLY A 128 -45.74 15.01 4.99
N ARG A 129 -44.41 14.85 4.85
CA ARG A 129 -43.63 15.40 3.71
C ARG A 129 -44.09 14.78 2.37
N PRO A 130 -44.10 15.57 1.27
CA PRO A 130 -44.49 15.09 -0.06
C PRO A 130 -43.55 13.97 -0.56
N PRO A 131 -43.94 13.19 -1.60
CA PRO A 131 -43.12 12.17 -2.25
C PRO A 131 -41.71 12.66 -2.66
N LEU A 132 -40.77 11.72 -2.85
CA LEU A 132 -39.39 12.04 -3.19
C LEU A 132 -39.32 12.61 -4.62
N GLU A 133 -38.83 13.83 -4.77
CA GLU A 133 -38.56 14.44 -6.07
C GLU A 133 -37.10 14.20 -6.46
N ILE A 134 -36.89 13.21 -7.34
CA ILE A 134 -35.57 12.70 -7.73
C ILE A 134 -35.22 13.00 -9.19
N ALA A 135 -36.21 13.27 -10.04
CA ALA A 135 -35.98 13.48 -11.47
C ALA A 135 -34.96 14.61 -11.71
N GLY A 136 -33.92 14.32 -12.50
CA GLY A 136 -32.84 15.24 -12.82
C GLY A 136 -31.90 15.60 -11.66
N GLN A 137 -32.00 14.95 -10.50
CA GLN A 137 -31.09 15.15 -9.37
C GLN A 137 -29.92 14.18 -9.40
N THR A 138 -28.78 14.60 -8.86
CA THR A 138 -27.65 13.74 -8.49
C THR A 138 -27.95 13.09 -7.14
N VAL A 139 -28.09 11.76 -7.10
CA VAL A 139 -28.48 11.02 -5.90
C VAL A 139 -27.28 10.33 -5.27
N ILE A 140 -26.94 10.70 -4.04
CA ILE A 140 -25.96 9.97 -3.22
C ILE A 140 -26.72 9.00 -2.31
N LEU A 141 -26.70 7.72 -2.67
CA LEU A 141 -27.37 6.65 -1.96
C LEU A 141 -26.44 6.03 -0.90
N VAL A 142 -26.83 6.16 0.37
CA VAL A 142 -25.99 5.82 1.52
C VAL A 142 -26.59 4.67 2.33
N ASP A 143 -25.76 3.71 2.71
CA ASP A 143 -26.08 2.66 3.69
C ASP A 143 -24.96 2.50 4.72
N ASP A 144 -25.19 1.79 5.83
CA ASP A 144 -24.15 1.55 6.85
C ASP A 144 -23.12 0.48 6.45
N GLY A 145 -23.38 -0.25 5.36
CA GLY A 145 -22.40 -1.07 4.64
C GLY A 145 -23.08 -1.95 3.58
N LEU A 146 -22.30 -2.59 2.72
CA LEU A 146 -22.81 -3.56 1.76
C LEU A 146 -22.25 -4.94 2.09
N ALA A 147 -23.12 -5.91 2.39
CA ALA A 147 -22.71 -7.31 2.43
C ALA A 147 -22.91 -7.95 1.03
N THR A 148 -24.12 -8.43 0.77
CA THR A 148 -24.52 -9.00 -0.53
C THR A 148 -25.09 -7.96 -1.49
N GLY A 149 -25.32 -6.73 -1.02
CA GLY A 149 -25.82 -5.63 -1.85
C GLY A 149 -27.29 -5.71 -2.29
N ALA A 150 -28.03 -6.78 -1.98
CA ALA A 150 -29.41 -6.96 -2.48
C ALA A 150 -30.36 -5.76 -2.21
N SER A 151 -30.30 -5.14 -1.03
CA SER A 151 -31.09 -3.95 -0.72
C SER A 151 -30.68 -2.74 -1.55
N MET A 152 -29.37 -2.58 -1.77
CA MET A 152 -28.79 -1.50 -2.57
C MET A 152 -29.14 -1.65 -4.05
N LEU A 153 -29.08 -2.87 -4.59
CA LEU A 153 -29.48 -3.16 -5.97
C LEU A 153 -30.94 -2.78 -6.22
N ALA A 154 -31.82 -3.15 -5.31
CA ALA A 154 -33.24 -2.79 -5.38
C ALA A 154 -33.47 -1.28 -5.32
N ALA A 155 -32.71 -0.58 -4.46
CA ALA A 155 -32.75 0.86 -4.38
C ALA A 155 -32.29 1.52 -5.69
N VAL A 156 -31.17 1.08 -6.27
CA VAL A 156 -30.65 1.58 -7.55
C VAL A 156 -31.65 1.39 -8.68
N GLN A 157 -32.25 0.20 -8.79
CA GLN A 157 -33.25 -0.07 -9.83
C GLN A 157 -34.50 0.80 -9.69
N ALA A 158 -35.01 0.95 -8.46
CA ALA A 158 -36.15 1.83 -8.20
C ALA A 158 -35.83 3.30 -8.48
N LEU A 159 -34.60 3.76 -8.18
CA LEU A 159 -34.14 5.11 -8.49
C LEU A 159 -34.01 5.35 -9.99
N ARG A 160 -33.47 4.40 -10.77
CA ARG A 160 -33.35 4.55 -12.23
C ARG A 160 -34.70 4.84 -12.91
N GLU A 161 -35.78 4.22 -12.45
CA GLU A 161 -37.12 4.48 -12.97
C GLU A 161 -37.70 5.85 -12.53
N MET A 162 -37.04 6.58 -11.63
CA MET A 162 -37.36 7.96 -11.23
C MET A 162 -36.54 9.01 -12.00
N GLU A 163 -35.75 8.58 -12.99
CA GLU A 163 -34.97 9.44 -13.90
C GLU A 163 -34.02 10.44 -13.21
N PRO A 164 -33.16 10.02 -12.25
CA PRO A 164 -32.10 10.87 -11.72
C PRO A 164 -31.09 11.22 -12.81
N ALA A 165 -30.33 12.30 -12.58
CA ALA A 165 -29.20 12.65 -13.45
C ALA A 165 -28.03 11.68 -13.26
N GLU A 166 -27.72 11.35 -12.00
CA GLU A 166 -26.64 10.42 -11.61
C GLU A 166 -27.04 9.67 -10.34
N ILE A 167 -26.56 8.44 -10.18
CA ILE A 167 -26.64 7.65 -8.96
C ILE A 167 -25.22 7.37 -8.47
N ILE A 168 -24.94 7.72 -7.22
CA ILE A 168 -23.68 7.47 -6.54
C ILE A 168 -23.95 6.62 -5.32
N ILE A 169 -23.26 5.50 -5.18
CA ILE A 169 -23.32 4.70 -3.96
C ILE A 169 -22.21 5.14 -3.02
N ALA A 170 -22.55 5.35 -1.74
CA ALA A 170 -21.58 5.71 -0.72
C ALA A 170 -21.77 4.84 0.53
N VAL A 171 -20.80 3.99 0.85
CA VAL A 171 -20.89 3.05 1.98
C VAL A 171 -19.59 2.94 2.79
N PRO A 172 -19.67 2.75 4.12
CA PRO A 172 -18.46 2.68 4.96
C PRO A 172 -17.61 1.43 4.69
N ALA A 173 -18.26 0.27 4.55
CA ALA A 173 -17.59 -1.01 4.41
C ALA A 173 -18.34 -1.96 3.47
N ALA A 174 -17.61 -2.63 2.57
CA ALA A 174 -18.16 -3.62 1.64
C ALA A 174 -17.08 -4.60 1.13
N PRO A 175 -17.43 -5.85 0.71
CA PRO A 175 -16.49 -6.70 -0.01
C PRO A 175 -16.09 -6.08 -1.35
N GLU A 176 -14.83 -6.28 -1.76
CA GLU A 176 -14.32 -5.81 -3.06
C GLU A 176 -15.18 -6.33 -4.24
N SER A 177 -15.63 -7.58 -4.17
CA SER A 177 -16.49 -8.21 -5.18
C SER A 177 -17.81 -7.47 -5.35
N THR A 178 -18.50 -7.16 -4.24
CA THR A 178 -19.74 -6.38 -4.26
C THR A 178 -19.49 -4.97 -4.80
N CYS A 179 -18.42 -4.29 -4.39
CA CYS A 179 -18.06 -2.97 -4.93
C CYS A 179 -17.89 -2.98 -6.45
N ARG A 180 -17.26 -4.02 -6.99
CA ARG A 180 -17.04 -4.19 -8.43
C ARG A 180 -18.35 -4.39 -9.20
N GLU A 181 -19.27 -5.19 -8.66
CA GLU A 181 -20.59 -5.39 -9.27
C GLU A 181 -21.39 -4.09 -9.33
N PHE A 182 -21.37 -3.29 -8.25
CA PHE A 182 -22.09 -2.03 -8.21
C PHE A 182 -21.46 -0.94 -9.07
N ALA A 183 -20.13 -0.85 -9.11
CA ALA A 183 -19.42 0.11 -9.98
C ALA A 183 -19.76 -0.06 -11.47
N ALA A 184 -20.25 -1.24 -11.89
CA ALA A 184 -20.70 -1.48 -13.26
C ALA A 184 -22.13 -0.99 -13.57
N ILE A 185 -22.92 -0.62 -12.54
CA ILE A 185 -24.34 -0.28 -12.68
C ILE A 185 -24.71 1.10 -12.13
N VAL A 186 -23.75 1.89 -11.65
CA VAL A 186 -23.93 3.28 -11.20
C VAL A 186 -22.82 4.16 -11.74
N GLU A 187 -23.01 5.48 -11.70
CA GLU A 187 -22.03 6.45 -12.20
C GLU A 187 -20.80 6.55 -11.30
N ASP A 188 -20.94 6.33 -10.00
CA ASP A 188 -19.82 6.26 -9.06
C ASP A 188 -20.11 5.39 -7.82
N LEU A 189 -19.07 4.78 -7.26
CA LEU A 189 -19.13 4.01 -6.02
C LEU A 189 -17.99 4.41 -5.09
N VAL A 190 -18.36 5.02 -3.96
CA VAL A 190 -17.47 5.45 -2.89
C VAL A 190 -17.58 4.47 -1.72
N CYS A 191 -16.52 3.69 -1.49
CA CYS A 191 -16.44 2.78 -0.35
C CYS A 191 -15.24 3.15 0.52
N ALA A 192 -15.48 3.45 1.81
CA ALA A 192 -14.41 3.92 2.71
C ALA A 192 -13.46 2.82 3.18
N SER A 193 -13.89 1.55 3.17
CA SER A 193 -13.06 0.39 3.53
C SER A 193 -13.55 -0.87 2.83
N MET A 194 -12.65 -1.73 2.36
CA MET A 194 -13.01 -3.02 1.74
C MET A 194 -12.31 -4.18 2.46
N PRO A 195 -12.75 -4.55 3.69
CA PRO A 195 -12.01 -5.51 4.51
C PRO A 195 -12.03 -6.93 3.92
N THR A 196 -10.90 -7.64 4.00
CA THR A 196 -10.76 -9.02 3.54
C THR A 196 -10.21 -9.93 4.66
N PRO A 197 -10.89 -11.02 5.05
CA PRO A 197 -12.21 -11.46 4.59
C PRO A 197 -13.33 -10.55 5.10
N PHE A 198 -14.29 -10.22 4.23
CA PHE A 198 -15.51 -9.54 4.66
C PHE A 198 -16.42 -10.52 5.41
N LEU A 199 -16.60 -10.29 6.71
CA LEU A 199 -17.43 -11.17 7.55
C LEU A 199 -18.88 -10.67 7.64
N ALA A 200 -19.07 -9.42 8.05
CA ALA A 200 -20.37 -8.76 8.16
C ALA A 200 -20.18 -7.25 8.25
N VAL A 201 -21.19 -6.46 7.87
CA VAL A 201 -21.18 -4.99 8.00
C VAL A 201 -20.85 -4.57 9.43
N GLY A 202 -21.51 -5.17 10.42
CA GLY A 202 -21.30 -4.83 11.84
C GLY A 202 -19.90 -5.13 12.36
N ALA A 203 -19.11 -5.98 11.70
CA ALA A 203 -17.73 -6.27 12.10
C ALA A 203 -16.80 -5.07 11.87
N SER A 204 -17.19 -4.13 11.01
CA SER A 204 -16.45 -2.88 10.78
C SER A 204 -16.73 -1.81 11.84
N PHE A 205 -17.64 -2.04 12.80
CA PHE A 205 -18.06 -1.05 13.80
C PHE A 205 -17.80 -1.50 15.24
N TRP A 206 -17.30 -0.61 16.10
CA TRP A 206 -17.19 -0.86 17.55
C TRP A 206 -18.57 -0.86 18.22
N ASP A 207 -19.42 0.12 17.88
CA ASP A 207 -20.82 0.19 18.24
C ASP A 207 -21.69 0.05 16.97
N PHE A 208 -22.35 -1.10 16.85
CA PHE A 208 -23.32 -1.40 15.80
C PHE A 208 -24.73 -1.61 16.35
N SER A 209 -25.08 -0.89 17.42
CA SER A 209 -26.41 -0.92 18.02
C SER A 209 -27.52 -0.63 16.99
N GLN A 210 -28.72 -1.17 17.24
CA GLN A 210 -29.82 -1.06 16.30
C GLN A 210 -30.38 0.36 16.26
N VAL A 211 -30.40 0.96 15.06
CA VAL A 211 -30.99 2.29 14.83
C VAL A 211 -32.51 2.23 15.03
N SER A 212 -33.04 3.10 15.89
CA SER A 212 -34.46 3.17 16.22
C SER A 212 -35.27 4.03 15.23
N ASP A 213 -36.59 3.82 15.16
CA ASP A 213 -37.47 4.64 14.32
C ASP A 213 -37.47 6.12 14.77
N ASP A 214 -37.35 6.38 16.08
CA ASP A 214 -37.30 7.73 16.63
C ASP A 214 -35.98 8.43 16.32
N GLU A 215 -34.88 7.68 16.26
CA GLU A 215 -33.60 8.20 15.80
C GLU A 215 -33.65 8.61 14.33
N VAL A 216 -34.23 7.77 13.46
CA VAL A 216 -34.45 8.10 12.04
C VAL A 216 -35.28 9.37 11.90
N ARG A 217 -36.41 9.48 12.62
CA ARG A 217 -37.27 10.67 12.59
C ARG A 217 -36.53 11.92 13.06
N ARG A 218 -35.77 11.82 14.14
CA ARG A 218 -34.98 12.93 14.69
C ARG A 218 -33.94 13.43 13.68
N LEU A 219 -33.21 12.52 13.02
CA LEU A 219 -32.20 12.88 12.02
C LEU A 219 -32.85 13.52 10.79
N LEU A 220 -33.96 12.97 10.28
CA LEU A 220 -34.68 13.54 9.14
C LEU A 220 -35.32 14.90 9.45
N ALA A 221 -35.68 15.18 10.71
CA ALA A 221 -36.20 16.47 11.13
C ALA A 221 -35.08 17.50 11.42
N THR A 222 -33.84 17.05 11.59
CA THR A 222 -32.70 17.92 11.85
C THR A 222 -32.16 18.45 10.52
N PRO A 223 -32.21 19.77 10.25
CA PRO A 223 -31.82 20.29 8.95
C PRO A 223 -30.35 19.98 8.62
N THR A 224 -30.05 19.77 7.36
CA THR A 224 -28.68 19.58 6.84
C THR A 224 -28.24 20.74 5.95
N VAL A 225 -29.21 21.52 5.44
CA VAL A 225 -29.01 22.75 4.65
C VAL A 225 -29.17 23.96 5.56
N GLY A 226 -28.26 24.93 5.49
CA GLY A 226 -28.32 26.17 6.26
C GLY A 226 -28.01 26.03 7.76
N VAL A 227 -27.70 24.83 8.25
CA VAL A 227 -27.22 24.63 9.63
C VAL A 227 -25.79 25.12 9.74
N ARG A 228 -25.62 26.36 10.19
CA ARG A 228 -24.40 26.77 10.90
C ARG A 228 -24.40 26.04 12.25
N ASN A 229 -23.91 24.81 12.26
CA ASN A 229 -23.82 24.01 13.47
C ASN A 229 -22.84 24.69 14.44
N PRO A 230 -23.26 25.22 15.60
CA PRO A 230 -22.35 25.96 16.48
C PRO A 230 -21.29 25.08 17.16
N ARG A 231 -21.40 23.74 17.05
CA ARG A 231 -20.34 22.79 17.44
C ARG A 231 -19.37 22.45 16.31
N ILE A 232 -19.73 22.79 15.07
CA ILE A 232 -18.76 22.99 14.01
C ILE A 232 -18.37 24.46 14.15
N HIS A 233 -17.45 24.73 15.09
CA HIS A 233 -16.52 25.83 14.82
C HIS A 233 -16.11 25.68 13.35
N VAL A 234 -15.92 26.79 12.64
CA VAL A 234 -14.97 26.80 11.52
C VAL A 234 -13.64 26.36 12.15
N ALA A 235 -13.49 25.05 12.38
CA ALA A 235 -12.22 24.39 12.44
C ALA A 235 -11.59 24.84 11.14
N GLU A 236 -10.38 25.39 11.22
CA GLU A 236 -9.54 25.48 10.04
C GLU A 236 -9.77 24.21 9.21
N SER A 237 -10.03 24.40 7.92
CA SER A 237 -10.02 23.26 7.03
C SER A 237 -8.74 22.46 7.28
N ILE A 238 -8.80 21.13 7.18
CA ILE A 238 -7.61 20.27 7.34
C ILE A 238 -6.43 20.86 6.55
N SER A 239 -6.71 21.33 5.34
CA SER A 239 -5.79 22.04 4.46
C SER A 239 -5.18 23.31 5.10
N GLU A 240 -5.96 24.19 5.74
CA GLU A 240 -5.45 25.37 6.45
C GLU A 240 -4.58 25.02 7.67
N THR A 241 -4.96 24.01 8.45
CA THR A 241 -4.12 23.53 9.55
C THR A 241 -2.79 23.01 9.02
N LEU A 242 -2.82 22.22 7.95
CA LEU A 242 -1.62 21.66 7.33
C LEU A 242 -0.71 22.73 6.74
N ARG A 243 -1.27 23.77 6.11
CA ARG A 243 -0.50 24.92 5.57
C ARG A 243 0.42 25.58 6.59
N ARG A 244 0.10 25.53 7.87
CA ARG A 244 0.95 26.10 8.95
C ARG A 244 1.98 25.12 9.50
N CYS A 245 1.92 23.86 9.07
CA CYS A 245 2.74 22.76 9.58
C CYS A 245 3.78 22.27 8.57
N VAL A 246 3.66 22.66 7.30
CA VAL A 246 4.61 22.28 6.26
C VAL A 246 5.93 23.05 6.44
N VAL A 247 7.02 22.39 6.08
CA VAL A 247 8.35 22.98 5.96
C VAL A 247 8.78 22.86 4.51
N ASP A 248 9.19 23.97 3.89
CA ASP A 248 9.66 24.00 2.51
C ASP A 248 10.76 22.95 2.28
N ALA A 249 10.70 22.21 1.18
CA ALA A 249 11.64 21.14 0.86
C ALA A 249 11.96 21.12 -0.64
N PRO A 250 12.66 22.15 -1.14
CA PRO A 250 12.95 22.29 -2.56
C PRO A 250 13.71 21.06 -3.09
N SER A 251 13.31 20.58 -4.26
CA SER A 251 13.75 19.32 -4.87
C SER A 251 13.58 18.09 -3.97
N GLY A 252 12.62 18.14 -3.04
CA GLY A 252 12.37 17.10 -2.05
C GLY A 252 13.42 17.04 -0.93
N VAL A 253 14.29 18.04 -0.77
CA VAL A 253 15.34 18.07 0.25
C VAL A 253 14.99 19.11 1.32
N PRO A 254 14.52 18.70 2.52
CA PRO A 254 14.18 19.63 3.58
C PRO A 254 15.43 20.28 4.20
N PRO A 255 15.27 21.45 4.87
CA PRO A 255 16.31 22.07 5.69
C PRO A 255 16.87 21.10 6.73
N ARG A 256 18.15 21.28 7.05
CA ARG A 256 18.88 20.39 7.98
C ARG A 256 18.24 20.37 9.36
N GLU A 257 17.76 21.51 9.84
CA GLU A 257 17.11 21.65 11.13
C GLU A 257 15.83 20.79 11.22
N ALA A 258 15.06 20.74 10.12
CA ALA A 258 13.86 19.92 10.04
C ALA A 258 14.20 18.42 9.96
N LEU A 259 15.24 18.06 9.19
CA LEU A 259 15.75 16.69 9.14
C LEU A 259 16.30 16.24 10.50
N GLU A 260 16.98 17.11 11.25
CA GLU A 260 17.47 16.83 12.59
C GLU A 260 16.34 16.59 13.59
N GLU A 261 15.26 17.38 13.54
CA GLU A 261 14.09 17.18 14.41
C GLU A 261 13.40 15.83 14.13
N VAL A 262 13.28 15.44 12.85
CA VAL A 262 12.67 14.16 12.47
C VAL A 262 13.60 12.98 12.80
N ILE A 263 14.88 13.07 12.41
CA ILE A 263 15.82 11.95 12.45
C ILE A 263 16.45 11.77 13.83
N GLY A 264 16.80 12.86 14.50
CA GLY A 264 17.44 12.86 15.81
C GLY A 264 18.69 11.99 15.85
N ASP A 265 18.70 11.03 16.79
CA ASP A 265 19.76 10.04 17.00
C ASP A 265 19.41 8.64 16.46
N ALA A 266 18.43 8.55 15.55
CA ALA A 266 18.03 7.29 14.96
C ALA A 266 19.24 6.56 14.35
N ARG A 267 19.30 5.25 14.62
CA ARG A 267 20.33 4.36 14.09
C ARG A 267 19.98 3.88 12.69
N ILE A 268 18.69 3.74 12.41
CA ILE A 268 18.18 3.25 11.13
C ILE A 268 17.21 4.28 10.57
N VAL A 269 17.49 4.79 9.37
CA VAL A 269 16.60 5.72 8.68
C VAL A 269 16.12 5.05 7.39
N LEU A 270 14.85 4.70 7.35
CA LEU A 270 14.23 4.11 6.18
C LEU A 270 13.59 5.22 5.35
N ILE A 271 14.06 5.38 4.12
CA ILE A 271 13.59 6.40 3.19
C ILE A 271 12.88 5.73 2.02
N GLY A 272 11.57 5.95 2.00
CA GLY A 272 10.62 5.41 1.04
C GLY A 272 10.65 6.11 -0.32
N GLU A 273 9.86 5.58 -1.25
CA GLU A 273 9.43 6.27 -2.46
C GLU A 273 8.03 5.78 -2.84
N SER A 274 7.15 6.66 -3.34
CA SER A 274 5.83 6.23 -3.84
C SER A 274 5.87 5.73 -5.28
N SER A 275 7.02 5.83 -5.95
CA SER A 275 7.26 5.15 -7.22
C SER A 275 8.71 4.69 -7.36
N HIS A 276 8.96 3.55 -8.02
CA HIS A 276 10.32 3.09 -8.37
C HIS A 276 10.97 3.78 -9.58
N GLY A 277 10.26 4.75 -10.19
CA GLY A 277 10.62 5.30 -11.49
C GLY A 277 10.63 6.82 -11.53
N THR A 278 10.76 7.49 -10.40
CA THR A 278 10.69 8.94 -10.29
C THR A 278 12.07 9.54 -9.96
N HIS A 279 12.53 10.48 -10.79
CA HIS A 279 13.85 11.10 -10.67
C HIS A 279 14.04 11.81 -9.33
N GLU A 280 13.09 12.66 -8.93
CA GLU A 280 13.20 13.53 -7.76
C GLU A 280 13.23 12.72 -6.45
N PHE A 281 12.55 11.58 -6.39
CA PHE A 281 12.60 10.69 -5.22
C PHE A 281 14.00 10.09 -5.04
N TYR A 282 14.63 9.63 -6.13
CA TYR A 282 16.00 9.12 -6.07
C TYR A 282 16.99 10.23 -5.73
N GLN A 283 16.82 11.42 -6.30
CA GLN A 283 17.71 12.55 -6.07
C GLN A 283 17.63 13.02 -4.61
N ALA A 284 16.43 13.23 -4.08
CA ALA A 284 16.23 13.63 -2.69
C ALA A 284 16.78 12.58 -1.71
N ARG A 285 16.51 11.28 -1.96
CA ARG A 285 17.09 10.18 -1.17
C ARG A 285 18.62 10.24 -1.18
N ALA A 286 19.22 10.46 -2.34
CA ALA A 286 20.68 10.56 -2.49
C ALA A 286 21.24 11.74 -1.66
N GLU A 287 20.67 12.94 -1.79
CA GLU A 287 21.15 14.13 -1.08
C GLU A 287 20.98 14.03 0.45
N ILE A 288 19.83 13.56 0.93
CA ILE A 288 19.61 13.32 2.36
C ILE A 288 20.63 12.29 2.89
N THR A 289 20.88 11.22 2.11
CA THR A 289 21.84 10.17 2.48
C THR A 289 23.28 10.68 2.49
N LYS A 290 23.68 11.54 1.54
CA LYS A 290 25.00 12.19 1.53
C LYS A 290 25.23 12.95 2.84
N TRP A 291 24.26 13.77 3.26
CA TRP A 291 24.31 14.49 4.53
C TRP A 291 24.38 13.54 5.73
N LEU A 292 23.56 12.49 5.78
CA LEU A 292 23.59 11.51 6.86
C LEU A 292 24.96 10.83 7.01
N ILE A 293 25.61 10.50 5.89
CA ILE A 293 26.96 9.92 5.88
C ILE A 293 28.00 10.94 6.35
N GLN A 294 27.95 12.17 5.81
CA GLN A 294 28.96 13.19 6.07
C GLN A 294 28.90 13.75 7.49
N GLU A 295 27.70 13.94 8.04
CA GLU A 295 27.49 14.73 9.26
C GLU A 295 26.88 13.93 10.42
N LYS A 296 26.15 12.84 10.15
CA LYS A 296 25.43 12.07 11.17
C LYS A 296 26.01 10.67 11.43
N GLY A 297 27.15 10.36 10.80
CA GLY A 297 27.91 9.13 11.04
C GLY A 297 27.28 7.87 10.45
N PHE A 298 26.44 7.99 9.42
CA PHE A 298 25.91 6.82 8.72
C PHE A 298 27.00 6.13 7.90
N THR A 299 27.02 4.79 7.97
CA THR A 299 28.11 3.96 7.43
C THR A 299 27.64 2.92 6.43
N ALA A 300 26.35 2.87 6.15
CA ALA A 300 25.82 1.99 5.12
C ALA A 300 24.53 2.55 4.51
N VAL A 301 24.37 2.23 3.23
CA VAL A 301 23.09 2.31 2.51
C VAL A 301 22.67 0.89 2.19
N ALA A 302 21.50 0.47 2.63
CA ALA A 302 20.91 -0.83 2.36
C ALA A 302 19.69 -0.65 1.45
N ALA A 303 19.79 -1.06 0.20
CA ALA A 303 18.75 -0.87 -0.81
C ALA A 303 17.86 -2.12 -0.94
N GLU A 304 16.62 -1.93 -1.39
CA GLU A 304 15.70 -2.96 -1.91
C GLU A 304 16.24 -3.54 -3.24
N ALA A 305 17.44 -4.08 -3.15
CA ALA A 305 18.29 -4.52 -4.24
C ALA A 305 18.76 -5.94 -3.96
N ASP A 306 19.01 -6.68 -5.02
CA ASP A 306 19.58 -8.01 -4.94
C ASP A 306 20.94 -7.97 -4.22
N TRP A 307 21.10 -8.82 -3.20
CA TRP A 307 22.30 -8.89 -2.35
C TRP A 307 23.62 -8.95 -3.14
N PRO A 308 23.79 -9.86 -4.13
CA PRO A 308 25.05 -9.98 -4.84
C PRO A 308 25.34 -8.82 -5.81
N ASP A 309 24.30 -8.24 -6.41
CA ASP A 309 24.44 -7.12 -7.34
C ASP A 309 24.88 -5.86 -6.59
N ALA A 310 24.26 -5.60 -5.44
CA ALA A 310 24.63 -4.50 -4.57
C ALA A 310 26.03 -4.68 -3.97
N TYR A 311 26.48 -5.92 -3.70
CA TYR A 311 27.84 -6.14 -3.21
C TYR A 311 28.91 -5.85 -4.26
N ARG A 312 28.64 -6.08 -5.55
CA ARG A 312 29.53 -5.61 -6.62
C ARG A 312 29.71 -4.09 -6.56
N VAL A 313 28.63 -3.35 -6.33
CA VAL A 313 28.66 -1.90 -6.09
C VAL A 313 29.44 -1.57 -4.80
N ASN A 314 29.24 -2.33 -3.73
CA ASN A 314 29.97 -2.17 -2.47
C ASN A 314 31.49 -2.23 -2.67
N ARG A 315 31.95 -3.22 -3.44
CA ARG A 315 33.37 -3.37 -3.76
C ARG A 315 33.87 -2.13 -4.48
N TYR A 316 33.18 -1.68 -5.52
CA TYR A 316 33.52 -0.45 -6.23
C TYR A 316 33.63 0.75 -5.28
N VAL A 317 32.59 1.06 -4.50
CA VAL A 317 32.62 2.25 -3.62
C VAL A 317 33.67 2.14 -2.51
N ARG A 318 34.06 0.91 -2.12
CA ARG A 318 35.15 0.67 -1.17
C ARG A 318 36.52 0.60 -1.82
N GLY A 319 36.63 0.80 -3.13
CA GLY A 319 37.90 0.77 -3.88
C GLY A 319 38.48 -0.64 -3.99
N GLN A 320 37.61 -1.64 -4.03
CA GLN A 320 37.91 -3.07 -4.15
C GLN A 320 37.37 -3.59 -5.49
N GLY A 321 37.97 -4.67 -6.00
CA GLY A 321 37.58 -5.27 -7.29
C GLY A 321 38.11 -4.52 -8.52
N ASP A 322 37.61 -4.91 -9.70
CA ASP A 322 38.16 -4.52 -11.02
C ASP A 322 37.24 -3.58 -11.82
N ASP A 323 36.15 -3.11 -11.21
CA ASP A 323 35.25 -2.15 -11.85
C ASP A 323 35.83 -0.73 -11.72
N GLY A 324 36.00 -0.05 -12.86
CA GLY A 324 36.62 1.27 -12.92
C GLY A 324 35.65 2.44 -12.95
N THR A 325 34.34 2.18 -13.05
CA THR A 325 33.28 3.20 -13.14
C THR A 325 32.01 2.72 -12.43
N ALA A 326 31.15 3.65 -11.97
CA ALA A 326 29.86 3.32 -11.40
C ALA A 326 28.96 2.53 -12.37
N GLU A 327 28.91 2.91 -13.65
CA GLU A 327 28.11 2.21 -14.67
C GLU A 327 28.48 0.71 -14.77
N LYS A 328 29.79 0.41 -14.74
CA LYS A 328 30.30 -0.96 -14.78
C LYS A 328 30.00 -1.68 -13.47
N ALA A 329 30.13 -1.04 -12.32
CA ALA A 329 29.76 -1.63 -11.03
C ALA A 329 28.26 -1.97 -10.95
N LEU A 330 27.41 -1.10 -11.50
CA LEU A 330 25.97 -1.31 -11.57
C LEU A 330 25.57 -2.38 -12.58
N SER A 331 26.48 -2.84 -13.46
CA SER A 331 26.14 -3.82 -14.53
C SER A 331 25.68 -5.18 -14.01
N GLY A 332 25.83 -5.45 -12.71
CA GLY A 332 25.24 -6.63 -12.09
C GLY A 332 23.71 -6.65 -12.10
N PHE A 333 23.03 -5.49 -12.10
CA PHE A 333 21.57 -5.40 -12.02
C PHE A 333 20.87 -5.70 -13.36
N GLU A 334 20.98 -6.93 -13.84
CA GLU A 334 20.48 -7.36 -15.16
C GLU A 334 19.01 -7.80 -15.12
N ARG A 335 18.52 -8.21 -13.95
CA ARG A 335 17.17 -8.75 -13.75
C ARG A 335 16.11 -7.65 -13.85
N PHE A 336 14.92 -8.01 -14.32
CA PHE A 336 13.78 -7.11 -14.32
C PHE A 336 13.42 -6.60 -12.90
N PRO A 337 13.18 -5.30 -12.73
CA PRO A 337 13.41 -4.22 -13.72
C PRO A 337 14.88 -3.78 -13.80
N ALA A 338 15.42 -3.61 -15.00
CA ALA A 338 16.81 -3.23 -15.17
C ALA A 338 17.13 -1.80 -14.66
N TRP A 339 16.17 -0.87 -14.72
CA TRP A 339 16.41 0.57 -14.47
C TRP A 339 16.38 0.99 -12.99
N MET A 340 15.77 0.18 -12.11
CA MET A 340 15.49 0.59 -10.73
C MET A 340 16.76 0.98 -9.95
N TRP A 341 17.87 0.28 -10.19
CA TRP A 341 19.17 0.63 -9.64
C TRP A 341 20.20 1.02 -10.73
N ARG A 342 19.94 0.71 -12.01
CA ARG A 342 20.76 1.17 -13.16
C ARG A 342 20.17 2.43 -13.78
N ASN A 343 20.36 3.55 -13.09
CA ASN A 343 19.92 4.86 -13.56
C ASN A 343 20.99 5.92 -13.27
N THR A 344 20.80 7.09 -13.88
CA THR A 344 21.74 8.21 -13.79
C THR A 344 21.95 8.68 -12.36
N VAL A 345 20.89 8.78 -11.56
CA VAL A 345 20.96 9.27 -10.17
C VAL A 345 21.75 8.32 -9.26
N VAL A 346 21.51 7.01 -9.37
CA VAL A 346 22.26 6.00 -8.59
C VAL A 346 23.71 5.95 -9.05
N ALA A 347 24.00 6.07 -10.34
CA ALA A 347 25.38 6.13 -10.84
C ALA A 347 26.14 7.32 -10.24
N GLU A 348 25.54 8.51 -10.23
CA GLU A 348 26.13 9.71 -9.62
C GLU A 348 26.33 9.54 -8.10
N PHE A 349 25.37 8.96 -7.39
CA PHE A 349 25.49 8.69 -5.96
C PHE A 349 26.62 7.69 -5.65
N VAL A 350 26.73 6.63 -6.44
CA VAL A 350 27.76 5.59 -6.30
C VAL A 350 29.16 6.16 -6.58
N ASP A 351 29.32 7.00 -7.60
CA ASP A 351 30.58 7.70 -7.88
C ASP A 351 30.95 8.68 -6.75
N TRP A 352 29.96 9.43 -6.25
CA TRP A 352 30.17 10.28 -5.08
C TRP A 352 30.61 9.47 -3.86
N LEU A 353 29.98 8.32 -3.59
CA LEU A 353 30.30 7.46 -2.45
C LEU A 353 31.70 6.86 -2.58
N HIS A 354 32.09 6.46 -3.80
CA HIS A 354 33.46 6.03 -4.11
C HIS A 354 34.49 7.13 -3.79
N ALA A 355 34.26 8.35 -4.27
CA ALA A 355 35.13 9.49 -4.02
C ALA A 355 35.21 9.85 -2.53
N HIS A 356 34.05 9.90 -1.85
CA HIS A 356 33.97 10.13 -0.41
C HIS A 356 34.81 9.10 0.36
N ASN A 357 34.61 7.82 0.05
CA ASN A 357 35.35 6.72 0.68
C ASN A 357 36.84 6.76 0.38
N ALA A 358 37.26 7.22 -0.80
CA ALA A 358 38.67 7.42 -1.10
C ALA A 358 39.31 8.46 -0.16
N THR A 359 38.63 9.58 0.09
CA THR A 359 39.06 10.58 1.07
C THR A 359 39.08 10.00 2.49
N ARG A 360 38.03 9.27 2.91
CA ARG A 360 37.97 8.64 4.24
C ARG A 360 39.10 7.63 4.45
N ARG A 361 39.33 6.76 3.47
CA ARG A 361 40.41 5.75 3.51
C ARG A 361 41.78 6.41 3.61
N ALA A 362 42.04 7.47 2.85
CA ALA A 362 43.30 8.21 2.92
C ALA A 362 43.52 8.85 4.31
N ALA A 363 42.44 9.23 4.99
CA ALA A 363 42.46 9.76 6.35
C ALA A 363 42.43 8.68 7.45
N GLY A 364 42.45 7.39 7.10
CA GLY A 364 42.29 6.27 8.06
C GLY A 364 40.91 6.21 8.72
N GLY A 365 39.92 6.92 8.16
CA GLY A 365 38.55 6.96 8.67
C GLY A 365 37.70 5.79 8.16
N ARG A 366 36.61 5.53 8.90
CA ARG A 366 35.58 4.55 8.51
C ARG A 366 34.96 4.94 7.16
N GLN A 367 34.83 3.95 6.28
CA GLN A 367 34.18 4.05 4.97
C GLN A 367 32.69 3.68 5.10
N ALA A 368 31.87 4.19 4.19
CA ALA A 368 30.47 3.78 4.05
C ALA A 368 30.29 2.74 2.94
N GLY A 369 29.38 1.78 3.11
CA GLY A 369 29.10 0.73 2.13
C GLY A 369 27.73 0.83 1.46
N PHE A 370 27.54 0.07 0.39
CA PHE A 370 26.28 -0.07 -0.34
C PHE A 370 25.87 -1.53 -0.36
N TYR A 371 24.69 -1.88 0.14
CA TYR A 371 24.27 -3.27 0.39
C TYR A 371 22.88 -3.53 -0.17
N GLY A 372 22.59 -4.78 -0.53
CA GLY A 372 21.26 -5.22 -0.91
C GLY A 372 20.49 -5.74 0.30
N LEU A 373 19.18 -5.93 0.15
CA LEU A 373 18.33 -6.54 1.16
C LEU A 373 17.42 -7.64 0.58
N ASP A 374 17.25 -7.67 -0.73
CA ASP A 374 16.22 -8.44 -1.41
C ASP A 374 16.68 -9.87 -1.78
N LEU A 375 15.72 -10.72 -2.13
CA LEU A 375 15.90 -12.18 -2.24
C LEU A 375 15.70 -12.78 -3.62
N TYR A 376 15.47 -11.98 -4.66
CA TYR A 376 15.17 -12.52 -6.00
C TYR A 376 16.37 -13.17 -6.69
N SER A 377 17.59 -12.87 -6.25
CA SER A 377 18.87 -13.33 -6.80
C SER A 377 19.23 -14.79 -6.50
N LEU A 378 18.27 -15.72 -6.49
CA LEU A 378 18.43 -17.13 -6.13
C LEU A 378 19.68 -17.79 -6.76
N HIS A 379 19.73 -17.87 -8.09
CA HIS A 379 20.82 -18.55 -8.80
C HIS A 379 22.15 -17.79 -8.71
N ARG A 380 22.11 -16.46 -8.71
CA ARG A 380 23.31 -15.65 -8.55
C ARG A 380 23.93 -15.86 -7.16
N SER A 381 23.12 -15.86 -6.11
CA SER A 381 23.59 -16.14 -4.75
C SER A 381 24.20 -17.55 -4.60
N MET A 382 23.69 -18.56 -5.32
CA MET A 382 24.33 -19.88 -5.37
C MET A 382 25.74 -19.81 -5.96
N ARG A 383 25.90 -19.09 -7.08
CA ARG A 383 27.20 -18.89 -7.74
C ARG A 383 28.19 -18.19 -6.83
N GLU A 384 27.77 -17.17 -6.09
CA GLU A 384 28.62 -16.45 -5.13
C GLU A 384 29.07 -17.36 -3.97
N VAL A 385 28.19 -18.22 -3.44
CA VAL A 385 28.56 -19.20 -2.41
C VAL A 385 29.60 -20.19 -2.94
N ILE A 386 29.39 -20.74 -4.14
CA ILE A 386 30.33 -21.67 -4.77
C ILE A 386 31.68 -20.98 -5.03
N GLY A 387 31.67 -19.78 -5.60
CA GLY A 387 32.88 -19.03 -5.92
C GLY A 387 33.69 -18.65 -4.69
N TYR A 388 33.04 -18.32 -3.57
CA TYR A 388 33.73 -18.14 -2.30
C TYR A 388 34.40 -19.45 -1.84
N LEU A 389 33.66 -20.56 -1.85
CA LEU A 389 34.16 -21.86 -1.40
C LEU A 389 35.28 -22.40 -2.28
N ASP A 390 35.27 -22.15 -3.59
CA ASP A 390 36.37 -22.54 -4.49
C ASP A 390 37.73 -21.98 -4.03
N ASN A 391 37.73 -20.79 -3.44
CA ASN A 391 38.93 -20.15 -2.95
C ASN A 391 39.34 -20.66 -1.56
N VAL A 392 38.38 -20.93 -0.67
CA VAL A 392 38.68 -21.21 0.76
C VAL A 392 38.62 -22.69 1.15
N ASP A 393 37.78 -23.49 0.49
CA ASP A 393 37.60 -24.94 0.69
C ASP A 393 36.96 -25.58 -0.58
N PRO A 394 37.79 -26.01 -1.56
CA PRO A 394 37.31 -26.63 -2.78
C PRO A 394 36.46 -27.89 -2.57
N VAL A 395 36.69 -28.63 -1.47
CA VAL A 395 35.90 -29.83 -1.16
C VAL A 395 34.50 -29.43 -0.69
N ALA A 396 34.38 -28.33 0.05
CA ALA A 396 33.07 -27.75 0.36
C ALA A 396 32.38 -27.16 -0.87
N ALA A 397 33.14 -26.59 -1.82
CA ALA A 397 32.60 -26.09 -3.09
C ALA A 397 31.93 -27.20 -3.91
N ASP A 398 32.56 -28.38 -4.00
CA ASP A 398 31.99 -29.53 -4.69
C ASP A 398 30.68 -30.02 -4.04
N ARG A 399 30.61 -30.05 -2.70
CA ARG A 399 29.36 -30.34 -1.99
C ARG A 399 28.27 -29.29 -2.26
N ALA A 400 28.65 -28.02 -2.35
CA ALA A 400 27.72 -26.93 -2.66
C ALA A 400 27.15 -27.07 -4.07
N ARG A 401 28.00 -27.40 -5.07
CA ARG A 401 27.56 -27.72 -6.44
C ARG A 401 26.58 -28.88 -6.47
N GLU A 402 26.89 -29.97 -5.77
CA GLU A 402 26.00 -31.14 -5.69
C GLU A 402 24.64 -30.77 -5.10
N ARG A 403 24.62 -30.02 -3.98
CA ARG A 403 23.38 -29.56 -3.35
C ARG A 403 22.57 -28.63 -4.27
N TYR A 404 23.20 -27.65 -4.89
CA TYR A 404 22.52 -26.68 -5.74
C TYR A 404 22.10 -27.22 -7.11
N SER A 405 22.65 -28.36 -7.56
CA SER A 405 22.20 -29.01 -8.80
C SER A 405 20.71 -29.39 -8.82
N CYS A 406 20.07 -29.45 -7.64
CA CYS A 406 18.62 -29.62 -7.51
C CYS A 406 17.82 -28.53 -8.27
N PHE A 407 18.35 -27.31 -8.37
CA PHE A 407 17.70 -26.18 -9.04
C PHE A 407 17.89 -26.19 -10.57
N ASP A 408 18.80 -27.01 -11.10
CA ASP A 408 19.14 -27.04 -12.55
C ASP A 408 18.05 -27.70 -13.41
N HIS A 409 17.06 -28.33 -12.79
CA HIS A 409 15.93 -28.97 -13.48
C HIS A 409 14.94 -27.97 -14.08
N THR A 410 15.03 -26.70 -13.68
CA THR A 410 14.27 -25.57 -14.19
C THR A 410 15.27 -24.58 -14.81
N GLY A 411 14.97 -24.01 -15.99
CA GLY A 411 15.95 -23.26 -16.79
C GLY A 411 16.81 -22.27 -15.99
N ALA A 412 18.07 -22.10 -16.41
CA ALA A 412 19.04 -21.25 -15.72
C ALA A 412 18.50 -19.82 -15.53
N ASP A 413 18.60 -19.31 -14.30
CA ASP A 413 18.16 -17.98 -13.84
C ASP A 413 16.63 -17.75 -13.71
N ASP A 414 15.79 -18.79 -13.76
CA ASP A 414 14.33 -18.64 -13.54
C ASP A 414 13.86 -19.25 -12.20
N GLY A 415 13.95 -18.45 -11.14
CA GLY A 415 13.39 -18.82 -9.83
C GLY A 415 11.86 -18.99 -9.83
N GLN A 416 11.14 -18.34 -10.74
CA GLN A 416 9.69 -18.51 -10.87
C GLN A 416 9.35 -19.87 -11.49
N ALA A 417 10.13 -20.33 -12.47
CA ALA A 417 9.99 -21.68 -13.03
C ALA A 417 10.24 -22.76 -11.96
N TYR A 418 11.26 -22.59 -11.11
CA TYR A 418 11.45 -23.45 -9.93
C TYR A 418 10.21 -23.43 -9.04
N GLY A 419 9.74 -22.23 -8.66
CA GLY A 419 8.59 -22.05 -7.79
C GLY A 419 7.33 -22.72 -8.32
N PHE A 420 7.07 -22.59 -9.62
CA PHE A 420 5.92 -23.20 -10.29
C PHE A 420 6.02 -24.73 -10.25
N ALA A 421 7.17 -25.30 -10.61
CA ALA A 421 7.37 -26.74 -10.58
C ALA A 421 7.21 -27.31 -9.15
N ALA A 422 7.78 -26.64 -8.15
CA ALA A 422 7.73 -27.05 -6.75
C ALA A 422 6.32 -26.92 -6.14
N ALA A 423 5.58 -25.84 -6.46
CA ALA A 423 4.25 -25.58 -5.90
C ALA A 423 3.17 -26.56 -6.40
N PHE A 424 3.27 -27.01 -7.65
CA PHE A 424 2.28 -27.90 -8.27
C PHE A 424 2.69 -29.38 -8.28
N GLY A 425 3.75 -29.74 -7.54
CA GLY A 425 4.22 -31.12 -7.42
C GLY A 425 4.85 -31.68 -8.71
N ALA A 426 5.21 -30.81 -9.64
CA ALA A 426 5.88 -31.15 -10.89
C ALA A 426 7.42 -31.22 -10.75
N GLY A 427 7.97 -30.90 -9.58
CA GLY A 427 9.39 -30.99 -9.23
C GLY A 427 9.60 -31.29 -7.74
N LEU A 428 10.83 -31.65 -7.36
CA LEU A 428 11.24 -31.83 -5.96
C LEU A 428 11.46 -30.47 -5.31
N SER A 429 11.15 -30.32 -4.01
CA SER A 429 11.60 -29.14 -3.28
C SER A 429 13.10 -29.24 -3.01
N CYS A 430 13.82 -28.14 -3.24
CA CYS A 430 15.24 -28.02 -2.94
C CYS A 430 15.50 -27.44 -1.53
N GLU A 431 14.45 -27.40 -0.69
CA GLU A 431 14.48 -26.86 0.68
C GLU A 431 15.59 -27.50 1.51
N ARG A 432 15.68 -28.83 1.48
CA ARG A 432 16.68 -29.57 2.27
C ARG A 432 18.10 -29.18 1.84
N GLN A 433 18.36 -29.12 0.53
CA GLN A 433 19.66 -28.78 -0.03
C GLN A 433 20.07 -27.36 0.34
N ALA A 434 19.15 -26.39 0.25
CA ALA A 434 19.40 -25.01 0.63
C ALA A 434 19.67 -24.87 2.13
N VAL A 435 18.90 -25.55 2.99
CA VAL A 435 19.12 -25.55 4.45
C VAL A 435 20.44 -26.23 4.81
N ASP A 436 20.73 -27.39 4.25
CA ASP A 436 21.97 -28.13 4.53
C ASP A 436 23.20 -27.30 4.11
N GLN A 437 23.12 -26.56 3.00
CA GLN A 437 24.20 -25.67 2.58
C GLN A 437 24.39 -24.47 3.52
N LEU A 438 23.31 -23.83 3.97
CA LEU A 438 23.40 -22.74 4.96
C LEU A 438 23.99 -23.23 6.29
N VAL A 439 23.57 -24.40 6.76
CA VAL A 439 24.09 -25.01 8.00
C VAL A 439 25.58 -25.34 7.85
N ASP A 440 26.02 -25.85 6.71
CA ASP A 440 27.44 -26.14 6.43
C ASP A 440 28.29 -24.87 6.47
N MET A 441 27.82 -23.78 5.85
CA MET A 441 28.48 -22.46 5.91
C MET A 441 28.59 -21.93 7.35
N GLN A 442 27.54 -22.11 8.16
CA GLN A 442 27.55 -21.65 9.56
C GLN A 442 28.49 -22.48 10.45
N ARG A 443 28.52 -23.80 10.28
CA ARG A 443 29.36 -24.70 11.09
C ARG A 443 30.85 -24.48 10.87
N ASN A 444 31.26 -24.19 9.64
CA ASN A 444 32.66 -24.04 9.27
C ASN A 444 33.16 -22.58 9.30
N ALA A 445 32.32 -21.62 9.74
CA ALA A 445 32.63 -20.19 9.72
C ALA A 445 33.96 -19.84 10.42
N LEU A 446 34.21 -20.40 11.61
CA LEU A 446 35.47 -20.14 12.35
C LEU A 446 36.70 -20.71 11.64
N GLU A 447 36.55 -21.82 10.92
CA GLU A 447 37.64 -22.41 10.15
C GLU A 447 37.98 -21.57 8.92
N TYR A 448 36.95 -21.07 8.23
CA TYR A 448 37.13 -20.18 7.08
C TYR A 448 37.76 -18.83 7.48
N LEU A 449 37.37 -18.24 8.63
CA LEU A 449 37.97 -17.00 9.14
C LEU A 449 39.45 -17.11 9.46
N ARG A 450 39.90 -18.25 9.98
CA ARG A 450 41.32 -18.47 10.35
C ARG A 450 42.26 -18.44 9.16
N ARG A 451 41.74 -18.47 7.93
CA ARG A 451 42.52 -18.58 6.71
C ARG A 451 42.89 -17.23 6.08
N ASP A 452 42.27 -16.06 6.42
CA ASP A 452 42.58 -14.78 5.71
C ASP A 452 42.22 -13.39 6.37
N GLY A 453 42.27 -13.21 7.69
CA GLY A 453 42.22 -11.85 8.31
C GLY A 453 40.90 -11.06 8.15
N LEU A 454 40.93 -9.71 8.25
CA LEU A 454 39.72 -8.83 8.25
C LEU A 454 38.96 -8.82 6.91
N LEU A 455 39.68 -8.90 5.77
CA LEU A 455 39.03 -9.03 4.46
C LEU A 455 38.30 -10.38 4.34
N ALA A 456 38.80 -11.44 4.98
CA ALA A 456 38.07 -12.71 5.02
C ALA A 456 36.79 -12.66 5.83
N GLU A 457 36.68 -11.76 6.82
CA GLU A 457 35.46 -11.60 7.60
C GLU A 457 34.32 -11.02 6.76
N ASP A 458 34.59 -9.96 5.99
CA ASP A 458 33.65 -9.36 5.04
C ASP A 458 33.23 -10.36 3.94
N GLU A 459 34.19 -11.09 3.36
CA GLU A 459 33.92 -12.08 2.32
C GLU A 459 33.10 -13.27 2.86
N LEU A 460 33.42 -13.76 4.06
CA LEU A 460 32.64 -14.82 4.70
C LEU A 460 31.22 -14.37 5.04
N PHE A 461 31.07 -13.16 5.61
CA PHE A 461 29.75 -12.62 5.91
C PHE A 461 28.90 -12.54 4.64
N TYR A 462 29.47 -12.02 3.56
CA TYR A 462 28.81 -11.92 2.27
C TYR A 462 28.42 -13.29 1.69
N ALA A 463 29.30 -14.29 1.75
CA ALA A 463 29.00 -15.65 1.30
C ALA A 463 27.91 -16.32 2.16
N ARG A 464 27.94 -16.12 3.48
CA ARG A 464 26.90 -16.62 4.40
C ARG A 464 25.55 -15.97 4.13
N GLN A 465 25.53 -14.67 3.85
CA GLN A 465 24.31 -13.96 3.54
C GLN A 465 23.73 -14.43 2.20
N ASN A 466 24.56 -14.69 1.19
CA ASN A 466 24.10 -15.35 -0.04
C ASN A 466 23.49 -16.73 0.24
N ALA A 467 24.09 -17.56 1.10
CA ALA A 467 23.49 -18.86 1.47
C ALA A 467 22.13 -18.70 2.18
N LEU A 468 21.96 -17.66 3.02
CA LEU A 468 20.67 -17.33 3.63
C LEU A 468 19.65 -16.86 2.57
N THR A 469 20.08 -16.02 1.63
CA THR A 469 19.26 -15.60 0.48
C THR A 469 18.78 -16.80 -0.32
N VAL A 470 19.64 -17.76 -0.65
CA VAL A 470 19.23 -18.98 -1.37
C VAL A 470 18.15 -19.74 -0.62
N ARG A 471 18.31 -19.93 0.70
CA ARG A 471 17.32 -20.61 1.53
C ARG A 471 15.98 -19.88 1.57
N ASN A 472 16.00 -18.56 1.75
CA ASN A 472 14.76 -17.78 1.84
C ASN A 472 14.09 -17.63 0.47
N ALA A 473 14.87 -17.52 -0.61
CA ALA A 473 14.41 -17.47 -1.98
C ALA A 473 13.74 -18.78 -2.40
N GLU A 474 14.29 -19.94 -2.03
CA GLU A 474 13.63 -21.24 -2.21
C GLU A 474 12.22 -21.23 -1.65
N MET A 475 12.08 -20.83 -0.39
CA MET A 475 10.77 -20.76 0.28
C MET A 475 9.83 -19.76 -0.37
N TYR A 476 10.35 -18.59 -0.74
CA TYR A 476 9.59 -17.53 -1.39
C TYR A 476 8.99 -18.01 -2.72
N TYR A 477 9.82 -18.54 -3.63
CA TYR A 477 9.37 -18.95 -4.96
C TYR A 477 8.40 -20.12 -4.88
N ARG A 478 8.60 -21.06 -3.94
CA ARG A 478 7.65 -22.14 -3.69
C ARG A 478 6.31 -21.65 -3.14
N ALA A 479 6.30 -20.61 -2.31
CA ALA A 479 5.08 -20.03 -1.74
C ALA A 479 4.35 -19.05 -2.69
N MET A 480 5.04 -18.53 -3.71
CA MET A 480 4.53 -17.51 -4.64
C MET A 480 3.20 -17.90 -5.29
N PHE A 481 2.97 -19.19 -5.57
CA PHE A 481 1.77 -19.70 -6.23
C PHE A 481 0.65 -20.15 -5.25
N GLY A 482 0.90 -20.08 -3.94
CA GLY A 482 -0.05 -20.51 -2.89
C GLY A 482 -0.82 -19.36 -2.22
N GLY A 483 -0.27 -18.13 -2.20
CA GLY A 483 -0.97 -16.96 -1.63
C GLY A 483 -0.12 -15.68 -1.54
N ARG A 484 -0.67 -14.55 -2.01
CA ARG A 484 0.00 -13.23 -2.10
C ARG A 484 0.55 -12.71 -0.76
N VAL A 485 -0.23 -12.83 0.32
CA VAL A 485 0.17 -12.35 1.66
C VAL A 485 1.36 -13.15 2.21
N THR A 486 1.39 -14.46 1.94
CA THR A 486 2.46 -15.34 2.42
C THR A 486 3.79 -15.02 1.76
N SER A 487 3.82 -14.88 0.43
CA SER A 487 5.06 -14.53 -0.30
C SER A 487 5.54 -13.11 0.03
N TRP A 488 4.62 -12.15 0.20
CA TRP A 488 4.95 -10.80 0.65
C TRP A 488 5.65 -10.81 2.01
N ASN A 489 5.04 -11.48 3.01
CA ASN A 489 5.59 -11.55 4.35
C ASN A 489 6.95 -12.26 4.42
N LEU A 490 7.19 -13.25 3.55
CA LEU A 490 8.51 -13.89 3.44
C LEU A 490 9.57 -12.91 2.95
N ARG A 491 9.22 -12.02 2.01
CA ARG A 491 10.15 -11.01 1.46
C ARG A 491 10.54 -9.96 2.49
N ASP A 492 9.57 -9.32 3.12
CA ASP A 492 9.86 -8.30 4.13
C ASP A 492 10.57 -8.87 5.36
N ARG A 493 10.25 -10.11 5.77
CA ARG A 493 11.01 -10.80 6.83
C ARG A 493 12.45 -11.08 6.43
N HIS A 494 12.70 -11.45 5.17
CA HIS A 494 14.08 -11.63 4.71
C HIS A 494 14.83 -10.29 4.73
N MET A 495 14.25 -9.21 4.19
CA MET A 495 14.88 -7.88 4.23
C MET A 495 15.21 -7.44 5.66
N ALA A 496 14.30 -7.67 6.62
CA ALA A 496 14.55 -7.38 8.02
C ALA A 496 15.68 -8.24 8.61
N GLN A 497 15.69 -9.55 8.33
CA GLN A 497 16.76 -10.46 8.76
C GLN A 497 18.12 -10.06 8.18
N THR A 498 18.17 -9.67 6.90
CA THR A 498 19.39 -9.21 6.22
C THR A 498 19.88 -7.90 6.83
N LEU A 499 18.98 -6.97 7.13
CA LEU A 499 19.33 -5.71 7.80
C LEU A 499 19.88 -5.94 9.21
N ASP A 500 19.26 -6.80 10.00
CA ASP A 500 19.73 -7.15 11.35
C ASP A 500 21.12 -7.82 11.31
N ALA A 501 21.33 -8.73 10.35
CA ALA A 501 22.62 -9.37 10.14
C ALA A 501 23.71 -8.36 9.72
N LEU A 502 23.37 -7.41 8.85
CA LEU A 502 24.26 -6.33 8.43
C LEU A 502 24.61 -5.39 9.59
N LEU A 503 23.62 -4.99 10.40
CA LEU A 503 23.85 -4.17 11.59
C LEU A 503 24.82 -4.87 12.55
N ALA A 504 24.60 -6.14 12.85
CA ALA A 504 25.48 -6.92 13.72
C ALA A 504 26.90 -7.07 13.16
N HIS A 505 27.03 -7.28 11.85
CA HIS A 505 28.32 -7.36 11.16
C HIS A 505 29.09 -6.03 11.24
N LEU A 506 28.41 -4.92 10.96
CA LEU A 506 29.02 -3.58 10.97
C LEU A 506 29.31 -3.07 12.39
N ASP A 507 28.58 -3.53 13.41
CA ASP A 507 28.91 -3.25 14.81
C ASP A 507 30.17 -4.00 15.28
N GLY A 508 30.46 -5.16 14.68
CA GLY A 508 31.65 -5.96 15.00
C GLY A 508 32.96 -5.36 14.47
N HIS A 509 32.89 -4.41 13.54
CA HIS A 509 34.07 -3.69 13.03
C HIS A 509 34.55 -2.66 14.06
N ASP A 510 35.87 -2.60 14.29
CA ASP A 510 36.69 -1.81 15.25
C ASP A 510 36.38 -0.29 15.38
N GLY A 511 35.12 0.08 15.54
CA GLY A 511 34.63 1.42 15.79
C GLY A 511 34.10 1.57 17.21
N SER A 512 34.37 2.70 17.86
CA SER A 512 33.82 3.02 19.17
C SER A 512 32.31 3.29 19.15
N GLU A 513 31.70 3.47 17.97
CA GLU A 513 30.29 3.82 17.80
C GLU A 513 29.53 2.75 17.00
N PRO A 514 28.30 2.40 17.40
CA PRO A 514 27.43 1.48 16.66
C PRO A 514 27.17 1.95 15.23
N ALA A 515 27.06 0.99 14.31
CA ALA A 515 26.77 1.28 12.91
C ALA A 515 25.39 1.93 12.74
N ARG A 516 25.31 2.99 11.94
CA ARG A 516 24.06 3.63 11.50
C ARG A 516 23.84 3.36 10.01
N ILE A 517 22.61 3.02 9.62
CA ILE A 517 22.26 2.55 8.27
C ILE A 517 21.08 3.33 7.71
N VAL A 518 21.21 3.79 6.47
CA VAL A 518 20.08 4.30 5.68
C VAL A 518 19.52 3.15 4.85
N VAL A 519 18.20 2.98 4.84
CA VAL A 519 17.52 1.99 4.01
C VAL A 519 16.78 2.69 2.87
N TRP A 520 16.98 2.24 1.64
CA TRP A 520 16.23 2.72 0.47
C TRP A 520 15.31 1.61 -0.02
N ALA A 521 14.00 1.81 0.10
CA ALA A 521 13.00 0.87 -0.39
C ALA A 521 11.72 1.61 -0.78
N HIS A 522 10.77 0.91 -1.40
CA HIS A 522 9.46 1.51 -1.71
C HIS A 522 8.68 1.85 -0.43
N ASN A 523 7.77 2.84 -0.49
CA ASN A 523 6.86 3.18 0.61
C ASN A 523 6.06 1.97 1.13
N SER A 524 5.75 1.00 0.25
CA SER A 524 5.07 -0.23 0.63
C SER A 524 5.91 -1.16 1.52
N HIS A 525 7.23 -0.98 1.55
CA HIS A 525 8.14 -1.68 2.45
C HIS A 525 8.55 -0.79 3.62
N VAL A 526 8.75 0.51 3.39
CA VAL A 526 9.20 1.47 4.43
C VAL A 526 8.11 1.84 5.42
N GLY A 527 6.84 1.97 4.99
CA GLY A 527 5.76 2.40 5.87
C GLY A 527 5.36 1.33 6.89
N ASP A 528 4.86 1.72 8.06
CA ASP A 528 4.34 0.78 9.06
C ASP A 528 3.01 0.16 8.56
N ALA A 529 3.02 -1.15 8.27
CA ALA A 529 1.86 -1.86 7.73
C ALA A 529 0.61 -1.74 8.61
N ARG A 530 0.78 -1.61 9.94
CA ARG A 530 -0.33 -1.56 10.90
C ARG A 530 -1.23 -0.34 10.69
N ALA A 531 -0.71 0.70 10.05
CA ALA A 531 -1.42 1.91 9.67
C ALA A 531 -2.15 1.82 8.32
N THR A 532 -2.13 0.66 7.66
CA THR A 532 -2.61 0.46 6.29
C THR A 532 -3.65 -0.66 6.21
N GLU A 533 -4.51 -0.64 5.18
CA GLU A 533 -5.46 -1.74 4.97
C GLU A 533 -4.75 -3.07 4.64
N VAL A 534 -3.58 -3.04 4.00
CA VAL A 534 -2.83 -4.27 3.71
C VAL A 534 -2.32 -4.96 4.98
N GLY A 535 -2.06 -4.19 6.04
CA GLY A 535 -1.77 -4.75 7.36
C GLY A 535 -2.98 -5.44 7.99
N ALA A 536 -4.20 -4.96 7.71
CA ALA A 536 -5.43 -5.63 8.14
C ALA A 536 -5.61 -6.99 7.44
N ASP A 537 -5.12 -7.13 6.20
CA ASP A 537 -5.08 -8.40 5.46
C ASP A 537 -3.93 -9.33 5.93
N GLY A 538 -3.16 -8.92 6.94
CA GLY A 538 -2.05 -9.68 7.51
C GLY A 538 -0.71 -9.51 6.81
N GLN A 539 -0.57 -8.52 5.91
CA GLN A 539 0.74 -8.18 5.33
C GLN A 539 1.63 -7.48 6.36
N LEU A 540 2.92 -7.76 6.29
CA LEU A 540 3.98 -7.12 7.07
C LEU A 540 4.82 -6.26 6.16
N THR A 541 5.43 -5.23 6.74
CA THR A 541 6.39 -4.38 6.04
C THR A 541 7.72 -4.33 6.79
N LEU A 542 8.80 -4.09 6.06
CA LEU A 542 10.13 -3.88 6.64
C LEU A 542 10.11 -2.78 7.70
N GLY A 543 9.45 -1.66 7.43
CA GLY A 543 9.29 -0.55 8.37
C GLY A 543 8.60 -0.95 9.67
N GLN A 544 7.52 -1.73 9.59
CA GLN A 544 6.88 -2.29 10.78
C GLN A 544 7.85 -3.17 11.57
N LEU A 545 8.50 -4.12 10.90
CA LEU A 545 9.40 -5.09 11.54
C LEU A 545 10.58 -4.39 12.23
N VAL A 546 11.18 -3.40 11.57
CA VAL A 546 12.28 -2.61 12.13
C VAL A 546 11.81 -1.77 13.31
N ARG A 547 10.62 -1.15 13.22
CA ARG A 547 10.05 -0.37 14.32
C ARG A 547 9.70 -1.23 15.53
N GLU A 548 9.20 -2.44 15.32
CA GLU A 548 8.92 -3.39 16.41
C GLU A 548 10.18 -3.87 17.12
N SER A 549 11.30 -4.03 16.40
CA SER A 549 12.57 -4.50 16.99
C SER A 549 13.46 -3.37 17.53
N ASN A 550 13.39 -2.16 16.97
CA ASN A 550 14.29 -1.04 17.30
C ASN A 550 13.60 0.15 17.99
N GLY A 551 12.26 0.20 18.02
CA GLY A 551 11.50 1.28 18.66
C GLY A 551 11.90 2.66 18.12
N GLU A 552 12.22 3.58 19.02
CA GLU A 552 12.62 4.95 18.69
C GLU A 552 13.98 5.07 17.99
N ALA A 553 14.77 4.00 17.90
CA ALA A 553 16.05 4.00 17.20
C ALA A 553 15.90 3.90 15.66
N CYS A 554 14.66 3.92 15.14
CA CYS A 554 14.40 3.98 13.71
C CYS A 554 13.50 5.16 13.32
N ARG A 555 13.60 5.61 12.06
CA ARG A 555 12.71 6.61 11.47
C ARG A 555 12.25 6.18 10.08
N LEU A 556 10.97 6.37 9.79
CA LEU A 556 10.31 6.04 8.52
C LEU A 556 9.94 7.35 7.81
N ILE A 557 10.52 7.59 6.64
CA ILE A 557 10.26 8.78 5.82
C ILE A 557 9.62 8.33 4.51
N GLY A 558 8.42 8.82 4.21
CA GLY A 558 7.70 8.50 2.97
C GLY A 558 7.78 9.63 1.94
N PHE A 559 7.63 9.30 0.65
CA PHE A 559 7.50 10.29 -0.42
C PHE A 559 6.14 10.20 -1.11
N THR A 560 5.60 11.33 -1.58
CA THR A 560 4.32 11.39 -2.31
C THR A 560 4.41 12.34 -3.50
N THR A 561 3.63 12.08 -4.55
CA THR A 561 3.51 12.97 -5.72
C THR A 561 2.10 12.96 -6.30
N TYR A 562 1.63 14.12 -6.72
CA TYR A 562 0.27 14.29 -7.25
C TYR A 562 0.15 13.87 -8.72
N ALA A 563 1.10 14.29 -9.58
CA ALA A 563 1.11 13.95 -11.00
C ALA A 563 2.54 14.02 -11.57
N GLY A 564 2.74 13.61 -12.82
CA GLY A 564 4.06 13.73 -13.45
C GLY A 564 4.31 12.66 -14.49
N THR A 565 5.57 12.24 -14.58
CA THR A 565 5.97 11.07 -15.37
C THR A 565 6.79 10.10 -14.53
N VAL A 566 6.74 8.81 -14.89
CA VAL A 566 7.42 7.73 -14.19
C VAL A 566 8.04 6.76 -15.19
N THR A 567 9.20 6.21 -14.88
CA THR A 567 9.77 5.07 -15.61
C THR A 567 9.22 3.77 -15.05
N ALA A 568 8.38 3.09 -15.82
CA ALA A 568 7.75 1.82 -15.43
C ALA A 568 7.52 0.94 -16.66
N ALA A 569 7.29 -0.35 -16.45
CA ALA A 569 6.82 -1.24 -17.51
C ALA A 569 5.28 -1.37 -17.50
N THR A 570 4.70 -1.72 -18.64
CA THR A 570 3.27 -2.06 -18.73
C THR A 570 2.94 -3.45 -18.15
N GLU A 571 3.90 -4.38 -18.21
CA GLU A 571 3.77 -5.75 -17.72
C GLU A 571 5.08 -6.28 -17.12
N TRP A 572 4.98 -7.38 -16.39
CA TRP A 572 6.13 -8.00 -15.74
C TRP A 572 7.13 -8.51 -16.78
N GLY A 573 8.41 -8.18 -16.61
CA GLY A 573 9.45 -8.52 -17.60
C GLY A 573 9.47 -7.60 -18.83
N GLY A 574 8.59 -6.60 -18.90
CA GLY A 574 8.55 -5.63 -19.99
C GLY A 574 9.74 -4.65 -19.98
N ILE A 575 9.85 -3.87 -21.05
CA ILE A 575 10.87 -2.82 -21.20
C ILE A 575 10.53 -1.59 -20.34
N ALA A 576 11.54 -0.76 -20.08
CA ALA A 576 11.35 0.53 -19.44
C ALA A 576 10.60 1.49 -20.38
N GLU A 577 9.48 2.06 -19.91
CA GLU A 577 8.70 3.07 -20.63
C GLU A 577 8.62 4.34 -19.78
N ARG A 578 8.63 5.51 -20.43
CA ARG A 578 8.30 6.78 -19.78
C ARG A 578 6.79 6.97 -19.86
N LYS A 579 6.10 6.81 -18.73
CA LYS A 579 4.64 6.82 -18.62
C LYS A 579 4.14 8.05 -17.89
N THR A 580 2.92 8.49 -18.20
CA THR A 580 2.31 9.65 -17.55
C THR A 580 1.59 9.22 -16.28
N VAL A 581 1.99 9.76 -15.13
CA VAL A 581 1.29 9.56 -13.86
C VAL A 581 0.03 10.43 -13.85
N ARG A 582 -1.13 9.80 -13.74
CA ARG A 582 -2.42 10.50 -13.68
C ARG A 582 -2.45 11.43 -12.46
N PRO A 583 -3.23 12.53 -12.49
CA PRO A 583 -3.56 13.27 -11.29
C PRO A 583 -4.07 12.34 -10.18
N ALA A 584 -3.69 12.60 -8.94
CA ALA A 584 -4.07 11.73 -7.82
C ALA A 584 -5.58 11.68 -7.62
N LEU A 585 -6.05 10.55 -7.11
CA LEU A 585 -7.47 10.32 -6.89
C LEU A 585 -8.02 11.20 -5.77
N ALA A 586 -9.31 11.54 -5.89
CA ALA A 586 -10.02 12.27 -4.86
C ALA A 586 -10.01 11.52 -3.51
N GLY A 587 -9.81 12.25 -2.42
CA GLY A 587 -9.69 11.72 -1.06
C GLY A 587 -8.33 11.11 -0.75
N SER A 588 -7.34 11.23 -1.63
CA SER A 588 -5.98 10.75 -1.40
C SER A 588 -5.14 11.70 -0.54
N VAL A 589 -4.02 11.18 0.00
CA VAL A 589 -3.00 11.99 0.66
C VAL A 589 -2.37 12.95 -0.35
N GLU A 590 -2.14 12.48 -1.58
CA GLU A 590 -1.55 13.26 -2.66
C GLU A 590 -2.46 14.42 -3.09
N GLU A 591 -3.78 14.21 -3.19
CA GLU A 591 -4.72 15.31 -3.48
C GLU A 591 -4.75 16.35 -2.35
N LEU A 592 -4.77 15.89 -1.08
CA LEU A 592 -4.73 16.81 0.06
C LEU A 592 -3.47 17.70 0.02
N PHE A 593 -2.33 17.12 -0.36
CA PHE A 593 -1.06 17.83 -0.45
C PHE A 593 -0.98 18.74 -1.68
N HIS A 594 -1.62 18.38 -2.79
CA HIS A 594 -1.75 19.25 -3.97
C HIS A 594 -2.50 20.57 -3.69
N GLU A 595 -3.42 20.58 -2.72
CA GLU A 595 -4.14 21.80 -2.30
C GLU A 595 -3.29 22.79 -1.46
N MET A 596 -2.05 22.42 -1.14
CA MET A 596 -1.10 23.28 -0.44
C MET A 596 -0.52 24.33 -1.39
N PRO A 597 -0.22 25.55 -0.90
CA PRO A 597 0.35 26.60 -1.73
C PRO A 597 1.79 26.29 -2.16
N ASP A 598 2.53 25.56 -1.32
CA ASP A 598 3.90 25.14 -1.59
C ASP A 598 3.87 23.78 -2.31
N PRO A 599 4.50 23.64 -3.48
CA PRO A 599 4.46 22.40 -4.26
C PRO A 599 5.41 21.32 -3.74
N GLU A 600 6.39 21.70 -2.91
CA GLU A 600 7.46 20.82 -2.46
C GLU A 600 7.73 21.07 -0.97
N PHE A 601 7.43 20.09 -0.13
CA PHE A 601 7.50 20.29 1.33
C PHE A 601 7.66 19.00 2.11
N LEU A 602 8.14 19.15 3.34
CA LEU A 602 8.11 18.15 4.40
C LEU A 602 6.94 18.42 5.34
N ILE A 603 6.28 17.37 5.78
CA ILE A 603 5.31 17.41 6.87
C ILE A 603 5.60 16.32 7.90
N SER A 604 5.56 16.67 9.18
CA SER A 604 5.75 15.72 10.28
C SER A 604 5.06 16.19 11.56
N ALA A 605 4.44 15.24 12.27
CA ALA A 605 3.91 15.47 13.61
C ALA A 605 5.01 15.70 14.67
N ALA A 606 6.25 15.31 14.39
CA ALA A 606 7.41 15.62 15.23
C ALA A 606 7.74 17.11 15.20
N ILE A 607 7.71 17.73 14.00
CA ILE A 607 7.96 19.17 13.81
C ILE A 607 6.78 20.00 14.32
N SER A 608 5.55 19.62 13.95
CA SER A 608 4.34 20.31 14.37
C SER A 608 3.28 19.35 14.85
N ARG A 609 3.00 19.34 16.16
CA ARG A 609 1.93 18.50 16.75
C ARG A 609 0.56 18.77 16.15
N ALA A 610 0.33 19.95 15.58
CA ALA A 610 -0.93 20.29 14.91
C ALA A 610 -1.16 19.45 13.63
N ALA A 611 -0.10 18.90 13.02
CA ALA A 611 -0.20 18.00 11.88
C ALA A 611 -0.74 16.60 12.26
N ALA A 612 -0.68 16.21 13.54
CA ALA A 612 -1.01 14.85 13.97
C ALA A 612 -2.46 14.45 13.64
N ALA A 613 -3.46 15.26 14.03
CA ALA A 613 -4.86 14.93 13.81
C ALA A 613 -5.25 14.91 12.31
N PRO A 614 -4.82 15.89 11.48
CA PRO A 614 -4.95 15.81 10.02
C PRO A 614 -4.37 14.53 9.40
N LEU A 615 -3.17 14.12 9.84
CA LEU A 615 -2.46 12.96 9.29
C LEU A 615 -2.95 11.62 9.85
N ASP A 616 -3.74 11.62 10.93
CA ASP A 616 -4.39 10.41 11.45
C ASP A 616 -5.68 10.06 10.69
N THR A 617 -6.16 10.94 9.79
CA THR A 617 -7.34 10.64 8.99
C THR A 617 -7.02 9.61 7.90
N VAL A 618 -7.82 8.53 7.83
CA VAL A 618 -7.70 7.51 6.79
C VAL A 618 -7.94 8.13 5.42
N ARG A 619 -7.00 7.91 4.49
CA ARG A 619 -7.02 8.39 3.11
C ARG A 619 -6.49 7.33 2.15
N LEU A 620 -6.70 7.53 0.86
CA LEU A 620 -5.99 6.75 -0.15
C LEU A 620 -4.51 7.19 -0.19
N GLY A 621 -3.58 6.25 -0.25
CA GLY A 621 -2.16 6.50 -0.51
C GLY A 621 -1.72 5.80 -1.79
N ARG A 622 -0.95 6.51 -2.62
CA ARG A 622 -0.46 5.98 -3.91
C ARG A 622 0.80 5.15 -3.71
N ALA A 623 0.90 4.05 -4.45
CA ALA A 623 2.06 3.17 -4.53
C ALA A 623 2.25 2.65 -5.96
N ILE A 624 3.25 3.17 -6.66
CA ILE A 624 3.59 2.76 -8.02
C ILE A 624 4.85 1.89 -8.02
N GLY A 625 4.65 0.58 -8.16
CA GLY A 625 5.77 -0.34 -8.30
C GLY A 625 6.48 -0.23 -9.66
N VAL A 626 7.18 -1.29 -10.02
CA VAL A 626 7.93 -1.40 -11.28
C VAL A 626 7.01 -1.52 -12.52
N ILE A 627 5.73 -1.78 -12.28
CA ILE A 627 4.66 -1.82 -13.28
C ILE A 627 3.69 -0.67 -13.01
N TYR A 628 3.34 0.08 -14.04
CA TYR A 628 2.31 1.12 -13.96
C TYR A 628 1.25 0.96 -15.06
N ARG A 629 -0.01 0.83 -14.63
CA ARG A 629 -1.19 0.68 -15.48
C ARG A 629 -2.22 1.75 -15.14
N PRO A 630 -2.26 2.88 -15.87
CA PRO A 630 -3.17 3.99 -15.61
C PRO A 630 -4.65 3.59 -15.58
N ASP A 631 -5.05 2.60 -16.38
CA ASP A 631 -6.43 2.13 -16.53
C ASP A 631 -6.97 1.43 -15.27
N THR A 632 -6.08 0.85 -14.46
CA THR A 632 -6.43 0.11 -13.23
C THR A 632 -5.86 0.76 -11.97
N GLU A 633 -5.42 2.02 -12.06
CA GLU A 633 -4.63 2.69 -11.02
C GLU A 633 -5.29 2.63 -9.63
N ARG A 634 -6.61 2.88 -9.53
CA ARG A 634 -7.33 2.78 -8.25
C ARG A 634 -7.23 1.40 -7.62
N GLN A 635 -7.28 0.34 -8.42
CA GLN A 635 -7.28 -1.04 -7.94
C GLN A 635 -5.87 -1.56 -7.64
N SER A 636 -4.89 -1.20 -8.47
CA SER A 636 -3.55 -1.80 -8.40
C SER A 636 -2.50 -0.92 -7.70
N HIS A 637 -2.75 0.38 -7.54
CA HIS A 637 -1.74 1.38 -7.14
C HIS A 637 -2.18 2.28 -5.99
N TYR A 638 -3.32 1.98 -5.36
CA TYR A 638 -3.83 2.70 -4.20
C TYR A 638 -4.26 1.76 -3.10
N TYR A 639 -4.05 2.19 -1.86
CA TYR A 639 -4.53 1.51 -0.67
C TYR A 639 -4.92 2.53 0.41
N HIS A 640 -5.79 2.15 1.35
CA HIS A 640 -6.13 3.01 2.48
C HIS A 640 -5.03 3.04 3.53
N VAL A 641 -4.77 4.24 4.06
CA VAL A 641 -3.69 4.48 5.02
C VAL A 641 -4.00 5.63 5.97
N ARG A 642 -3.47 5.54 7.20
CA ARG A 642 -3.28 6.66 8.13
C ARG A 642 -1.85 7.19 7.97
N PRO A 643 -1.63 8.28 7.21
CA PRO A 643 -0.27 8.70 6.85
C PRO A 643 0.62 9.02 8.06
N GLY A 644 0.05 9.61 9.12
CA GLY A 644 0.79 9.97 10.34
C GLY A 644 1.19 8.79 11.22
N GLU A 645 0.56 7.63 11.06
CA GLU A 645 0.98 6.39 11.73
C GLU A 645 1.92 5.56 10.82
N GLN A 646 1.76 5.66 9.50
CA GLN A 646 2.59 4.96 8.52
C GLN A 646 4.04 5.48 8.50
N PHE A 647 4.22 6.80 8.58
CA PHE A 647 5.53 7.46 8.51
C PHE A 647 5.73 8.47 9.64
N ASP A 648 6.98 8.66 10.05
CA ASP A 648 7.37 9.72 10.98
C ASP A 648 7.41 11.09 10.28
N ALA A 649 7.69 11.10 8.98
CA ALA A 649 7.61 12.29 8.13
C ALA A 649 7.28 11.92 6.69
N ILE A 650 6.66 12.85 5.96
CA ILE A 650 6.33 12.69 4.55
C ILE A 650 6.90 13.88 3.78
N ILE A 651 7.62 13.58 2.70
CA ILE A 651 8.08 14.57 1.71
C ILE A 651 7.12 14.51 0.53
N HIS A 652 6.58 15.66 0.15
CA HIS A 652 5.71 15.80 -1.01
C HIS A 652 6.43 16.58 -2.10
N ILE A 653 6.31 16.09 -3.35
CA ILE A 653 6.76 16.77 -4.56
C ILE A 653 5.59 16.72 -5.54
N ASP A 654 4.91 17.85 -5.74
CA ASP A 654 3.62 17.91 -6.43
C ASP A 654 3.70 17.33 -7.85
N ARG A 655 4.74 17.72 -8.59
CA ARG A 655 4.99 17.24 -9.96
C ARG A 655 6.37 16.63 -10.10
N THR A 656 6.42 15.42 -10.64
CA THR A 656 7.65 14.64 -10.76
C THR A 656 7.96 14.19 -12.19
N THR A 657 9.19 13.75 -12.44
CA THR A 657 9.67 13.31 -13.75
C THR A 657 10.22 11.88 -13.73
N ALA A 658 10.14 11.22 -14.89
CA ALA A 658 10.57 9.85 -15.06
C ALA A 658 12.09 9.69 -14.89
N LEU A 659 12.50 8.76 -14.03
CA LEU A 659 13.88 8.38 -13.73
C LEU A 659 14.57 7.85 -14.99
N GLU A 660 15.71 8.44 -15.37
CA GLU A 660 16.42 8.07 -16.59
C GLU A 660 17.25 6.79 -16.41
N PRO A 661 16.93 5.70 -17.14
CA PRO A 661 17.74 4.48 -17.11
C PRO A 661 19.11 4.73 -17.76
N LEU A 662 20.13 3.97 -17.37
CA LEU A 662 21.43 4.01 -18.07
C LEU A 662 21.31 3.51 -19.52
N GLU A 663 20.46 2.50 -19.75
CA GLU A 663 20.09 2.05 -21.09
C GLU A 663 18.81 2.74 -21.58
N VAL A 664 18.97 3.88 -22.24
CA VAL A 664 17.85 4.60 -22.87
C VAL A 664 17.43 3.90 -24.16
N THR A 665 16.17 3.43 -24.22
CA THR A 665 15.59 2.80 -25.42
C THR A 665 14.80 3.81 -26.25
N SER A 666 14.58 3.52 -27.54
CA SER A 666 13.74 4.38 -28.40
C SER A 666 12.29 4.50 -27.90
N VAL A 667 11.76 3.46 -27.25
CA VAL A 667 10.43 3.46 -26.62
C VAL A 667 10.39 4.42 -25.44
N TRP A 668 11.42 4.41 -24.60
CA TRP A 668 11.51 5.34 -23.47
C TRP A 668 11.61 6.80 -23.94
N VAL A 669 12.37 7.08 -25.00
CA VAL A 669 12.48 8.43 -25.60
C VAL A 669 11.16 8.89 -26.20
N ALA A 670 10.44 8.01 -26.90
CA ALA A 670 9.14 8.31 -27.47
C ALA A 670 8.09 8.61 -26.39
N GLY A 671 8.20 7.97 -25.22
CA GLY A 671 7.23 8.04 -24.13
C GLY A 671 5.89 7.40 -24.50
N GLU A 672 4.88 7.58 -23.65
CA GLU A 672 3.49 7.34 -24.07
C GLU A 672 3.09 8.39 -25.12
N ASN A 673 2.94 7.95 -26.38
CA ASN A 673 2.22 8.72 -27.38
C ASN A 673 0.82 9.02 -26.80
N PRO A 674 0.36 10.27 -26.78
CA PRO A 674 -1.01 10.55 -26.38
C PRO A 674 -1.94 9.74 -27.27
N GLU A 675 -2.91 9.04 -26.66
CA GLU A 675 -3.98 8.38 -27.38
C GLU A 675 -4.50 9.33 -28.46
N THR A 676 -4.41 8.87 -29.69
CA THR A 676 -4.93 9.53 -30.88
C THR A 676 -6.35 10.00 -30.62
N TYR A 677 -6.53 11.32 -30.44
CA TYR A 677 -7.84 11.93 -30.58
C TYR A 677 -8.20 12.02 -32.07
N PRO A 678 -9.41 11.62 -32.47
CA PRO A 678 -9.84 11.65 -33.87
C PRO A 678 -10.37 13.05 -34.21
N MET A 679 -9.93 13.68 -35.30
CA MET A 679 -10.71 14.67 -36.08
C MET A 679 -10.07 14.95 -37.45
N GLY A 680 -10.65 14.37 -38.50
CA GLY A 680 -10.99 14.99 -39.79
C GLY A 680 -9.94 15.72 -40.64
N LEU A 681 -9.64 15.12 -41.81
CA LEU A 681 -10.26 15.51 -43.09
C LEU A 681 -10.47 14.27 -43.97
#